data_AF-A0A960PL08-F1
#
_entry.id   AF-A0A960PL08-F1
#
_cell.length_a   1.000
_cell.length_b   1.000
_cell.length_c   1.000
_cell.angle_alpha   90.00
_cell.angle_beta   90.00
_cell.angle_gamma   90.00
#
_symmetry.space_group_name_H-M   'P 1'
#
loop_
_entity.id
_entity.type
_entity.pdbx_description
1 polymer ?
#
loop_
_entity_poly.entity_id
_entity_poly.type
_entity_poly.pdbx_seq_one_letter_code
_entity_poly.pdbx_strand_id
1 'polypeptide(L)'
;MTTSSPPTTNCEPISAGAWCKPLGGFRGLGALIVVGGHTFFASRIYPYNGAIHFLSIIVPIFFVISSYALYRPFLEAQLNQDPQPNARYFWWKRFLRIYPLYFVALSFYLVLLPGVRPQSGRVIDYLKLYGFMQIYDPDLVRFSGIPAAWFLCDEVVFYLLIPFIAMFSVWLARRSQDRRRSARARNAVRANVKIAIGMIVIGQVSRTWLLLIDYPGATSLPVSNLDYYGLGILLAAASLAERNSMKIPSATNWLRLRPKAATAVVVIGAIGMNLIANKPGQTLSRWEDVQRYGLYSFITAPLMVVMVLGVQDRSFNRVLGSPRWNFFATLSLHLYLWHQLVLGGFDHYITEIANVDLGTRFITGLVLVTGAIATTTAWSALLRPALDAPYSRWSKLFPRPGDQPLPQWVRPASLAIGCAVLVAGVWVSITYGASPMKALGGVEMVTVTNARRGDTIVIMTTGASRKTVDKVAVDEFGSAIAREIDPGRYEVRQERGGRLVVKRMTVVKGLEDRPSADFYQSQQFSEGLNYITTRDGTKLSIYVDLPGPASKGPYPTVVELSGYRIGDDEVTQPATAIARALGYATVGVNMRGSGCSGGAFELFSPALLADGYDVVETIASQDWVSTNKVGLIGFSYGGLGALAAASSAPPSLNSVTALSIYGDARQALHPGGLSNSGFPIGWMQNLTADAKPFAPKWVQKRVQEGDTTCRNNQLLHSQAVDIVERYMRDVPLDERFDDISPSVWAKSINVPVFLAGQFQDSTIGNDLADHFANFTAAPLKKLVLTNGTHGDAIAPQVIWRMDEFLSLYVRREVPAKFDPGAILAKTRPGVDSDLVPEGPTPVTSVSDQPSFEAALSAYELTPDVEVLFESGNSAVPEAAAAAQSQGYATWPPSEARTSALYLAPDGSLGSVNSANAALARFRTNPSLAGEALNIEGSDLTTNTMSKWPQPTTGSAASWIGEPAPTNQALVGSGIVQLWVKADTPDADLQASLSMIDSAGKETQIQVGWRRISDARDQRYEPGTWTQVPIVLGPMGQIIREGTRLRLTLGTAGDTQVQWSFYPPPNGASTVQVGQGGDSPSWMVLPVIDDFKVIAKAPACGVLRGQPCRDYEPLVNNDGNS
;
A
#
# COMPACT_ATOMS: atom_id res chain seq x y z
N MET A 1 53.57 -3.97 60.46
CA MET A 1 52.63 -3.51 59.41
C MET A 1 52.42 -4.66 58.45
N THR A 2 51.29 -5.33 58.55
CA THR A 2 50.92 -6.50 57.74
C THR A 2 50.62 -6.07 56.30
N THR A 3 51.45 -6.54 55.35
CA THR A 3 51.20 -6.43 53.91
C THR A 3 49.98 -7.26 53.55
N SER A 4 48.81 -6.64 53.41
CA SER A 4 47.63 -7.32 52.87
C SER A 4 47.83 -7.55 51.37
N SER A 5 47.82 -8.83 50.97
CA SER A 5 47.76 -9.23 49.57
C SER A 5 46.55 -8.56 48.89
N PRO A 6 46.66 -8.08 47.64
CA PRO A 6 45.51 -7.52 46.94
C PRO A 6 44.38 -8.56 46.83
N PRO A 7 43.10 -8.15 46.98
CA PRO A 7 41.97 -9.08 46.91
C PRO A 7 41.89 -9.73 45.52
N THR A 8 41.75 -11.05 45.49
CA THR A 8 41.66 -11.81 44.23
C THR A 8 40.39 -11.45 43.46
N THR A 9 40.52 -11.18 42.16
CA THR A 9 39.40 -10.78 41.29
C THR A 9 38.62 -11.99 40.74
N ASN A 10 37.38 -11.79 40.30
CA ASN A 10 36.52 -12.85 39.73
C ASN A 10 37.14 -13.62 38.54
N CYS A 11 37.98 -12.95 37.73
CA CYS A 11 38.62 -13.53 36.55
C CYS A 11 40.14 -13.70 36.68
N GLU A 12 40.66 -13.78 37.92
CA GLU A 12 42.08 -14.06 38.14
C GLU A 12 42.40 -15.54 37.92
N PRO A 13 43.31 -15.88 36.99
CA PRO A 13 43.56 -17.27 36.65
C PRO A 13 44.48 -17.95 37.68
N ILE A 14 44.16 -19.22 38.01
CA ILE A 14 44.98 -20.09 38.87
C ILE A 14 46.31 -20.48 38.18
N SER A 15 46.42 -20.28 36.86
CA SER A 15 47.64 -20.49 36.06
C SER A 15 47.69 -19.58 34.83
N ALA A 16 48.89 -19.21 34.36
CA ALA A 16 49.05 -18.41 33.14
C ALA A 16 48.33 -19.07 31.95
N GLY A 17 47.38 -18.37 31.33
CA GLY A 17 46.61 -18.85 30.17
C GLY A 17 45.24 -19.49 30.45
N ALA A 18 44.79 -19.59 31.71
CA ALA A 18 43.46 -20.13 32.03
C ALA A 18 42.32 -19.13 31.74
N TRP A 19 41.24 -19.62 31.10
CA TRP A 19 40.02 -18.85 30.79
C TRP A 19 39.16 -18.59 32.04
N CYS A 20 38.53 -17.42 32.11
CA CYS A 20 37.61 -17.09 33.20
C CYS A 20 36.33 -17.95 33.12
N LYS A 21 36.24 -19.01 33.94
CA LYS A 21 35.09 -19.94 33.95
C LYS A 21 33.73 -19.25 34.20
N PRO A 22 33.59 -18.28 35.12
CA PRO A 22 32.34 -17.53 35.30
C PRO A 22 31.90 -16.79 34.03
N LEU A 23 32.84 -16.17 33.31
CA LEU A 23 32.57 -15.48 32.05
C LEU A 23 32.14 -16.46 30.94
N GLY A 24 32.73 -17.66 30.95
CA GLY A 24 32.27 -18.79 30.14
C GLY A 24 30.82 -19.15 30.44
N GLY A 25 30.49 -19.45 31.69
CA GLY A 25 29.12 -19.79 32.07
C GLY A 25 28.09 -18.71 31.75
N PHE A 26 28.44 -17.44 31.92
CA PHE A 26 27.59 -16.31 31.53
C PHE A 26 27.30 -16.30 30.02
N ARG A 27 28.31 -16.58 29.19
CA ARG A 27 28.17 -16.73 27.74
C ARG A 27 27.18 -17.84 27.36
N GLY A 28 27.19 -18.95 28.12
CA GLY A 28 26.24 -20.04 27.96
C GLY A 28 24.81 -19.63 28.34
N LEU A 29 24.65 -18.93 29.47
CA LEU A 29 23.37 -18.37 29.89
C LEU A 29 22.80 -17.37 28.86
N GLY A 30 23.64 -16.48 28.34
CA GLY A 30 23.25 -15.51 27.31
C GLY A 30 22.74 -16.19 26.04
N ALA A 31 23.37 -17.28 25.60
CA ALA A 31 22.90 -18.02 24.43
C ALA A 31 21.50 -18.63 24.65
N LEU A 32 21.23 -19.19 25.84
CA LEU A 32 19.90 -19.72 26.16
C LEU A 32 18.84 -18.62 26.24
N ILE A 33 19.19 -17.45 26.78
CA ILE A 33 18.32 -16.27 26.80
C ILE A 33 17.97 -15.82 25.38
N VAL A 34 18.94 -15.83 24.45
CA VAL A 34 18.69 -15.50 23.03
C VAL A 34 17.70 -16.48 22.40
N VAL A 35 17.87 -17.79 22.62
CA VAL A 35 16.93 -18.81 22.12
C VAL A 35 15.53 -18.56 22.69
N GLY A 36 15.42 -18.39 24.01
CA GLY A 36 14.14 -18.11 24.66
C GLY A 36 13.48 -16.82 24.16
N GLY A 37 14.24 -15.73 24.05
CA GLY A 37 13.77 -14.44 23.55
C GLY A 37 13.26 -14.52 22.10
N HIS A 38 14.01 -15.16 21.20
CA HIS A 38 13.56 -15.37 19.83
C HIS A 38 12.37 -16.33 19.73
N THR A 39 12.23 -17.28 20.65
CA THR A 39 11.05 -18.16 20.71
C THR A 39 9.80 -17.38 21.13
N PHE A 40 9.91 -16.48 22.11
CA PHE A 40 8.82 -15.55 22.45
C PHE A 40 8.49 -14.60 21.29
N PHE A 41 9.51 -14.12 20.57
CA PHE A 41 9.32 -13.29 19.40
C PHE A 41 8.57 -14.02 18.28
N ALA A 42 9.03 -15.22 17.91
CA ALA A 42 8.39 -16.06 16.90
C ALA A 42 6.96 -16.46 17.29
N SER A 43 6.73 -16.75 18.59
CA SER A 43 5.42 -17.16 19.09
C SER A 43 4.39 -16.05 19.28
N ARG A 44 4.80 -14.77 19.17
CA ARG A 44 3.93 -13.60 19.41
C ARG A 44 3.28 -13.57 20.81
N ILE A 45 3.84 -14.32 21.75
CA ILE A 45 3.41 -14.39 23.15
C ILE A 45 4.31 -13.44 23.93
N TYR A 46 3.88 -12.19 24.09
CA TYR A 46 4.69 -11.14 24.75
C TYR A 46 4.18 -10.90 26.17
N PRO A 47 4.90 -11.32 27.22
CA PRO A 47 4.49 -10.96 28.56
C PRO A 47 4.61 -9.45 28.81
N TYR A 48 5.62 -8.75 28.26
CA TYR A 48 5.80 -7.30 28.37
C TYR A 48 6.78 -6.77 27.28
N ASN A 49 6.45 -5.70 26.54
CA ASN A 49 7.32 -5.12 25.49
C ASN A 49 8.71 -4.71 26.04
N GLY A 50 8.75 -4.09 27.22
CA GLY A 50 10.02 -3.70 27.86
C GLY A 50 10.95 -4.88 28.19
N ALA A 51 10.42 -6.08 28.41
CA ALA A 51 11.24 -7.26 28.69
C ALA A 51 12.06 -7.67 27.44
N ILE A 52 11.47 -7.58 26.24
CA ILE A 52 12.13 -7.97 24.98
C ILE A 52 13.28 -7.01 24.66
N HIS A 53 13.05 -5.70 24.83
CA HIS A 53 14.11 -4.71 24.66
C HIS A 53 15.22 -4.87 25.70
N PHE A 54 14.90 -5.31 26.92
CA PHE A 54 15.90 -5.66 27.92
C PHE A 54 16.70 -6.91 27.52
N LEU A 55 16.07 -7.97 27.00
CA LEU A 55 16.77 -9.19 26.56
C LEU A 55 17.80 -8.91 25.45
N SER A 56 17.58 -7.87 24.64
CA SER A 56 18.49 -7.47 23.56
C SER A 56 19.85 -6.95 24.04
N ILE A 57 19.99 -6.58 25.33
CA ILE A 57 21.26 -6.16 25.93
C ILE A 57 22.33 -7.27 25.89
N ILE A 58 21.90 -8.52 25.74
CA ILE A 58 22.83 -9.65 25.76
C ILE A 58 23.84 -9.57 24.61
N VAL A 59 23.46 -9.00 23.46
CA VAL A 59 24.31 -8.87 22.27
C VAL A 59 25.52 -7.95 22.55
N PRO A 60 25.34 -6.70 23.03
CA PRO A 60 26.45 -5.87 23.54
C PRO A 60 27.40 -6.61 24.49
N ILE A 61 26.87 -7.40 25.42
CA ILE A 61 27.70 -8.15 26.38
C ILE A 61 28.58 -9.17 25.67
N PHE A 62 28.07 -9.88 24.65
CA PHE A 62 28.89 -10.77 23.82
C PHE A 62 30.05 -10.04 23.15
N PHE A 63 29.83 -8.86 22.56
CA PHE A 63 30.90 -8.07 21.94
C PHE A 63 31.99 -7.66 22.94
N VAL A 64 31.59 -7.23 24.15
CA VAL A 64 32.54 -6.87 25.21
C VAL A 64 33.36 -8.08 25.67
N ILE A 65 32.70 -9.22 25.89
CA ILE A 65 33.36 -10.48 26.27
C ILE A 65 34.34 -10.93 25.19
N SER A 66 33.91 -10.94 23.93
CA SER A 66 34.73 -11.30 22.77
C SER A 66 35.96 -10.40 22.66
N SER A 67 35.79 -9.08 22.81
CA SER A 67 36.89 -8.11 22.80
C SER A 67 37.88 -8.33 23.93
N TYR A 68 37.39 -8.38 25.18
CA TYR A 68 38.23 -8.61 26.36
C TYR A 68 39.05 -9.90 26.22
N ALA A 69 38.39 -10.99 25.81
CA ALA A 69 38.98 -12.31 25.67
C ALA A 69 40.13 -12.36 24.66
N LEU A 70 39.92 -11.75 23.50
CA LEU A 70 40.80 -11.90 22.36
C LEU A 70 41.92 -10.86 22.36
N TYR A 71 41.67 -9.68 22.90
CA TYR A 71 42.66 -8.60 22.92
C TYR A 71 43.63 -8.71 24.10
N ARG A 72 43.20 -9.28 25.23
CA ARG A 72 44.02 -9.41 26.44
C ARG A 72 45.41 -10.04 26.21
N PRO A 73 45.58 -11.14 25.44
CA PRO A 73 46.90 -11.72 25.19
C PRO A 73 47.87 -10.80 24.43
N PHE A 74 47.37 -9.98 23.51
CA PHE A 74 48.20 -8.99 22.78
C PHE A 74 48.69 -7.89 23.72
N LEU A 75 47.80 -7.43 24.59
CA LEU A 75 48.14 -6.43 25.62
C LEU A 75 49.08 -6.99 26.70
N GLU A 76 48.86 -8.24 27.12
CA GLU A 76 49.75 -8.93 28.07
C GLU A 76 51.16 -9.09 27.50
N ALA A 77 51.29 -9.54 26.24
CA ALA A 77 52.58 -9.60 25.55
C ALA A 77 53.26 -8.22 25.49
N GLN A 78 52.49 -7.16 25.22
CA GLN A 78 53.02 -5.79 25.21
C GLN A 78 53.56 -5.35 26.58
N LEU A 79 52.87 -5.70 27.68
CA LEU A 79 53.28 -5.35 29.05
C LEU A 79 54.51 -6.14 29.49
N ASN A 80 54.53 -7.43 29.18
CA ASN A 80 55.63 -8.34 29.53
C ASN A 80 56.87 -8.14 28.65
N GLN A 81 56.71 -7.48 27.50
CA GLN A 81 57.70 -7.36 26.41
C GLN A 81 57.96 -8.68 25.68
N ASP A 82 56.95 -9.55 25.65
CA ASP A 82 56.98 -10.76 24.86
C ASP A 82 56.69 -10.44 23.38
N PRO A 83 57.15 -11.29 22.44
CA PRO A 83 56.73 -11.19 21.05
C PRO A 83 55.20 -11.15 20.92
N GLN A 84 54.69 -10.25 20.07
CA GLN A 84 53.25 -10.17 19.81
C GLN A 84 52.73 -11.48 19.21
N PRO A 85 51.50 -11.91 19.57
CA PRO A 85 50.88 -13.08 18.97
C PRO A 85 50.86 -12.99 17.44
N ASN A 86 51.19 -14.09 16.76
CA ASN A 86 51.24 -14.13 15.30
C ASN A 86 49.84 -13.90 14.69
N ALA A 87 49.70 -12.85 13.86
CA ALA A 87 48.43 -12.45 13.25
C ALA A 87 47.84 -13.54 12.33
N ARG A 88 48.68 -14.17 11.51
CA ARG A 88 48.28 -15.22 10.56
C ARG A 88 47.73 -16.45 11.30
N TYR A 89 48.43 -16.85 12.37
CA TYR A 89 47.99 -17.91 13.26
C TYR A 89 46.68 -17.55 13.97
N PHE A 90 46.55 -16.31 14.45
CA PHE A 90 45.34 -15.82 15.10
C PHE A 90 44.13 -15.91 14.17
N TRP A 91 44.22 -15.37 12.94
CA TRP A 91 43.12 -15.38 11.97
C TRP A 91 42.74 -16.79 11.55
N TRP A 92 43.72 -17.65 11.24
CA TRP A 92 43.45 -19.02 10.83
C TRP A 92 42.72 -19.82 11.92
N LYS A 93 43.13 -19.63 13.18
CA LYS A 93 42.47 -20.24 14.33
C LYS A 93 41.02 -19.78 14.49
N ARG A 94 40.71 -18.52 14.18
CA ARG A 94 39.33 -18.00 14.21
C ARG A 94 38.50 -18.56 13.06
N PHE A 95 39.06 -18.56 11.85
CA PHE A 95 38.42 -19.10 10.66
C PHE A 95 37.99 -20.56 10.85
N LEU A 96 38.92 -21.43 11.26
CA LEU A 96 38.62 -22.86 11.49
C LEU A 96 37.57 -23.11 12.58
N ARG A 97 37.42 -22.17 13.53
CA ARG A 97 36.44 -22.29 14.62
C ARG A 97 35.02 -21.88 14.19
N ILE A 98 34.90 -21.00 13.20
CA ILE A 98 33.64 -20.29 12.89
C ILE A 98 33.10 -20.74 11.53
N TYR A 99 33.94 -20.68 10.51
CA TYR A 99 33.49 -20.78 9.12
C TYR A 99 32.87 -22.14 8.77
N PRO A 100 33.45 -23.30 9.16
CA PRO A 100 32.85 -24.59 8.81
C PRO A 100 31.42 -24.76 9.34
N LEU A 101 31.19 -24.36 10.60
CA LEU A 101 29.88 -24.42 11.22
C LEU A 101 28.90 -23.42 10.55
N TYR A 102 29.34 -22.19 10.30
CA TYR A 102 28.52 -21.18 9.62
C TYR A 102 28.12 -21.62 8.21
N PHE A 103 29.07 -22.12 7.42
CA PHE A 103 28.84 -22.60 6.06
C PHE A 103 27.78 -23.70 6.03
N VAL A 104 27.90 -24.70 6.92
CA VAL A 104 26.94 -25.80 7.01
C VAL A 104 25.58 -25.26 7.46
N ALA A 105 25.53 -24.45 8.51
CA ALA A 105 24.27 -23.84 8.96
C ALA A 105 23.59 -23.06 7.83
N LEU A 106 24.28 -22.13 7.17
CA LEU A 106 23.72 -21.31 6.10
C LEU A 106 23.20 -22.16 4.95
N SER A 107 23.94 -23.21 4.57
CA SER A 107 23.51 -24.14 3.52
C SER A 107 22.19 -24.84 3.89
N PHE A 108 22.02 -25.24 5.16
CA PHE A 108 20.75 -25.80 5.64
C PHE A 108 19.61 -24.77 5.58
N TYR A 109 19.85 -23.51 5.94
CA TYR A 109 18.83 -22.45 5.81
C TYR A 109 18.41 -22.25 4.36
N LEU A 110 19.36 -22.11 3.44
CA LEU A 110 19.07 -21.87 2.03
C LEU A 110 18.35 -23.06 1.36
N VAL A 111 18.64 -24.30 1.79
CA VAL A 111 17.98 -25.50 1.28
C VAL A 111 16.57 -25.65 1.86
N LEU A 112 16.44 -25.56 3.19
CA LEU A 112 15.19 -25.90 3.89
C LEU A 112 14.19 -24.75 3.93
N LEU A 113 14.63 -23.50 3.81
CA LEU A 113 13.78 -22.32 3.92
C LEU A 113 13.89 -21.47 2.63
N PRO A 114 13.01 -21.68 1.63
CA PRO A 114 13.04 -20.88 0.41
C PRO A 114 12.92 -19.36 0.65
N GLY A 115 12.17 -18.96 1.69
CA GLY A 115 11.94 -17.55 2.03
C GLY A 115 13.16 -16.77 2.51
N VAL A 116 14.27 -17.44 2.85
CA VAL A 116 15.53 -16.75 3.23
C VAL A 116 16.54 -16.69 2.09
N ARG A 117 16.15 -17.07 0.87
CA ARG A 117 17.00 -16.94 -0.31
C ARG A 117 17.03 -15.48 -0.79
N PRO A 118 18.17 -14.99 -1.32
CA PRO A 118 18.21 -13.70 -1.99
C PRO A 118 17.14 -13.59 -3.08
N GLN A 119 16.26 -12.58 -2.97
CA GLN A 119 15.15 -12.38 -3.90
C GLN A 119 15.60 -12.14 -5.35
N SER A 120 16.77 -11.51 -5.52
CA SER A 120 17.37 -11.24 -6.82
C SER A 120 17.77 -12.50 -7.61
N GLY A 121 17.92 -13.65 -6.93
CA GLY A 121 18.45 -14.88 -7.50
C GLY A 121 19.91 -14.83 -7.96
N ARG A 122 20.61 -13.69 -7.82
CA ARG A 122 21.95 -13.51 -8.36
C ARG A 122 22.99 -14.27 -7.54
N VAL A 123 23.92 -14.95 -8.22
CA VAL A 123 25.04 -15.68 -7.57
C VAL A 123 25.86 -14.77 -6.64
N ILE A 124 26.05 -13.50 -7.00
CA ILE A 124 26.80 -12.54 -6.17
C ILE A 124 26.17 -12.35 -4.79
N ASP A 125 24.85 -12.44 -4.67
CA ASP A 125 24.16 -12.23 -3.40
C ASP A 125 24.32 -13.46 -2.49
N TYR A 126 24.38 -14.66 -3.05
CA TYR A 126 24.82 -15.86 -2.31
C TYR A 126 26.28 -15.77 -1.88
N LEU A 127 27.17 -15.27 -2.75
CA LEU A 127 28.58 -15.05 -2.40
C LEU A 127 28.73 -14.04 -1.26
N LYS A 128 27.92 -12.97 -1.23
CA LYS A 128 27.88 -12.02 -0.12
C LYS A 128 27.48 -12.70 1.19
N LEU A 129 26.47 -13.58 1.18
CA LEU A 129 26.08 -14.35 2.37
C LEU A 129 27.23 -15.25 2.85
N TYR A 130 27.78 -16.11 1.98
CA TYR A 130 28.89 -17.00 2.34
C TYR A 130 30.20 -16.25 2.67
N GLY A 131 30.31 -14.97 2.32
CA GLY A 131 31.45 -14.10 2.59
C GLY A 131 31.33 -13.20 3.83
N PHE A 132 30.28 -13.35 4.66
CA PHE A 132 29.98 -12.45 5.79
C PHE A 132 29.70 -10.99 5.40
N MET A 133 29.24 -10.75 4.18
CA MET A 133 28.97 -9.40 3.65
C MET A 133 27.50 -8.98 3.74
N GLN A 134 26.66 -9.78 4.40
CA GLN A 134 25.22 -9.52 4.56
C GLN A 134 24.93 -8.12 5.14
N ILE A 135 25.75 -7.64 6.08
CA ILE A 135 25.52 -6.37 6.80
C ILE A 135 25.77 -5.12 5.96
N TYR A 136 26.36 -5.26 4.77
CA TYR A 136 26.67 -4.14 3.87
C TYR A 136 25.66 -3.99 2.74
N ASP A 137 24.67 -4.88 2.67
CA ASP A 137 23.66 -4.90 1.62
C ASP A 137 22.26 -4.75 2.25
N PRO A 138 21.55 -3.64 1.96
CA PRO A 138 20.22 -3.37 2.52
C PRO A 138 19.18 -4.46 2.23
N ASP A 139 19.30 -5.16 1.10
CA ASP A 139 18.34 -6.18 0.68
C ASP A 139 18.61 -7.51 1.40
N LEU A 140 19.89 -7.78 1.73
CA LEU A 140 20.28 -9.01 2.42
C LEU A 140 20.16 -8.92 3.94
N VAL A 141 20.44 -7.75 4.52
CA VAL A 141 20.44 -7.57 5.98
C VAL A 141 19.06 -7.75 6.61
N ARG A 142 17.98 -7.51 5.85
CA ARG A 142 16.62 -7.53 6.37
C ARG A 142 15.99 -8.93 6.41
N PHE A 143 16.22 -9.79 5.40
CA PHE A 143 15.48 -11.06 5.30
C PHE A 143 16.22 -12.25 4.63
N SER A 144 17.49 -12.12 4.23
CA SER A 144 18.21 -13.20 3.51
C SER A 144 19.26 -13.93 4.38
N GLY A 145 19.42 -15.23 4.17
CA GLY A 145 20.41 -16.07 4.85
C GLY A 145 20.02 -16.48 6.27
N ILE A 146 20.95 -16.35 7.22
CA ILE A 146 20.67 -16.57 8.65
C ILE A 146 20.41 -15.19 9.27
N PRO A 147 19.17 -14.85 9.66
CA PRO A 147 18.85 -13.50 10.14
C PRO A 147 19.70 -13.08 11.34
N ALA A 148 19.94 -13.99 12.27
CA ALA A 148 20.77 -13.72 13.43
C ALA A 148 22.26 -13.52 13.08
N ALA A 149 22.77 -13.92 11.91
CA ALA A 149 24.21 -13.92 11.62
C ALA A 149 24.85 -12.52 11.48
N TRP A 150 24.07 -11.44 11.48
CA TRP A 150 24.62 -10.07 11.38
C TRP A 150 25.69 -9.78 12.45
N PHE A 151 25.52 -10.27 13.69
CA PHE A 151 26.52 -10.08 14.76
C PHE A 151 27.85 -10.80 14.46
N LEU A 152 27.79 -11.92 13.72
CA LEU A 152 28.97 -12.71 13.36
C LEU A 152 29.73 -12.02 12.24
N CYS A 153 29.03 -11.43 11.29
CA CYS A 153 29.61 -10.55 10.28
C CYS A 153 30.38 -9.39 10.94
N ASP A 154 29.79 -8.77 11.97
CA ASP A 154 30.44 -7.72 12.77
C ASP A 154 31.70 -8.24 13.49
N GLU A 155 31.60 -9.35 14.23
CA GLU A 155 32.73 -9.93 14.95
C GLU A 155 33.91 -10.33 14.04
N VAL A 156 33.63 -10.85 12.84
CA VAL A 156 34.68 -11.21 11.86
C VAL A 156 35.50 -9.98 11.48
N VAL A 157 34.87 -8.82 11.28
CA VAL A 157 35.57 -7.56 11.01
C VAL A 157 36.47 -7.19 12.20
N PHE A 158 35.96 -7.28 13.42
CA PHE A 158 36.78 -7.03 14.61
C PHE A 158 37.97 -8.00 14.74
N TYR A 159 37.79 -9.28 14.41
CA TYR A 159 38.88 -10.26 14.42
C TYR A 159 39.99 -9.91 13.42
N LEU A 160 39.62 -9.38 12.26
CA LEU A 160 40.59 -8.88 11.29
C LEU A 160 41.37 -7.68 11.84
N LEU A 161 40.70 -6.79 12.60
CA LEU A 161 41.29 -5.56 13.13
C LEU A 161 42.20 -5.76 14.36
N ILE A 162 42.00 -6.79 15.20
CA ILE A 162 42.74 -6.97 16.47
C ILE A 162 44.28 -6.82 16.32
N PRO A 163 44.96 -7.53 15.38
CA PRO A 163 46.41 -7.39 15.26
C PRO A 163 46.84 -5.97 14.85
N PHE A 164 46.03 -5.28 14.04
CA PHE A 164 46.30 -3.88 13.65
C PHE A 164 46.14 -2.93 14.82
N ILE A 165 45.10 -3.12 15.64
CA ILE A 165 44.90 -2.35 16.87
C ILE A 165 46.08 -2.56 17.83
N ALA A 166 46.53 -3.81 18.00
CA ALA A 166 47.69 -4.14 18.81
C ALA A 166 48.98 -3.47 18.27
N MET A 167 49.25 -3.54 16.97
CA MET A 167 50.37 -2.85 16.33
C MET A 167 50.32 -1.33 16.54
N PHE A 168 49.16 -0.71 16.35
CA PHE A 168 48.96 0.72 16.57
C PHE A 168 49.19 1.10 18.04
N SER A 169 48.74 0.26 18.99
CA SER A 169 48.97 0.45 20.42
C SER A 169 50.47 0.41 20.78
N VAL A 170 51.25 -0.46 20.12
CA VAL A 170 52.71 -0.56 20.30
C VAL A 170 53.38 0.69 19.78
N TRP A 171 52.99 1.16 18.60
CA TRP A 171 53.48 2.41 18.01
C TRP A 171 53.18 3.62 18.93
N LEU A 172 51.94 3.73 19.44
CA LEU A 172 51.53 4.82 20.31
C LEU A 172 52.28 4.80 21.65
N ALA A 173 52.53 3.61 22.21
CA ALA A 173 53.30 3.44 23.45
C ALA A 173 54.79 3.80 23.30
N ARG A 174 55.36 3.65 22.09
CA ARG A 174 56.77 3.95 21.78
C ARG A 174 57.08 5.44 21.63
N ARG A 175 56.08 6.32 21.56
CA ARG A 175 56.27 7.79 21.46
C ARG A 175 56.81 8.44 22.75
N SER A 176 56.88 7.71 23.86
CA SER A 176 57.45 8.22 25.11
C SER A 176 58.98 8.03 25.15
N GLN A 177 59.71 9.06 25.59
CA GLN A 177 61.18 9.02 25.72
C GLN A 177 61.67 8.15 26.90
N ASP A 178 60.81 7.80 27.86
CA ASP A 178 61.19 7.02 29.05
C ASP A 178 61.29 5.52 28.74
N ARG A 179 62.52 5.00 28.74
CA ARG A 179 62.83 3.60 28.41
C ARG A 179 62.71 2.62 29.60
N ARG A 180 62.40 3.08 30.82
CA ARG A 180 62.26 2.21 32.00
C ARG A 180 61.14 1.17 31.81
N ARG A 181 61.35 -0.07 32.25
CA ARG A 181 60.37 -1.18 32.13
C ARG A 181 58.99 -0.81 32.71
N SER A 182 58.98 -0.17 33.88
CA SER A 182 57.75 0.32 34.54
C SER A 182 57.07 1.47 33.78
N ALA A 183 57.84 2.34 33.12
CA ALA A 183 57.30 3.40 32.28
C ALA A 183 56.68 2.86 30.98
N ARG A 184 57.34 1.89 30.33
CA ARG A 184 56.80 1.20 29.15
C ARG A 184 55.48 0.48 29.44
N ALA A 185 55.38 -0.23 30.57
CA ALA A 185 54.14 -0.87 30.99
C ALA A 185 53.00 0.15 31.18
N ARG A 186 53.27 1.27 31.87
CA ARG A 186 52.30 2.38 32.01
C ARG A 186 51.90 2.99 30.67
N ASN A 187 52.85 3.15 29.75
CA ASN A 187 52.60 3.71 28.42
C ASN A 187 51.77 2.76 27.55
N ALA A 188 51.98 1.45 27.66
CA ALA A 188 51.15 0.44 27.00
C ALA A 188 49.70 0.49 27.51
N VAL A 189 49.48 0.55 28.83
CA VAL A 189 48.13 0.73 29.40
C VAL A 189 47.50 2.04 28.91
N ARG A 190 48.22 3.17 28.98
CA ARG A 190 47.72 4.48 28.53
C ARG A 190 47.37 4.50 27.04
N ALA A 191 48.19 3.88 26.19
CA ALA A 191 47.93 3.78 24.76
C ALA A 191 46.62 3.03 24.49
N ASN A 192 46.43 1.89 25.14
CA ASN A 192 45.23 1.07 24.98
C ASN A 192 43.97 1.73 25.59
N VAL A 193 44.10 2.48 26.69
CA VAL A 193 43.02 3.31 27.21
C VAL A 193 42.60 4.38 26.21
N LYS A 194 43.55 5.08 25.56
CA LYS A 194 43.25 6.08 24.53
C LYS A 194 42.55 5.46 23.32
N ILE A 195 43.04 4.32 22.85
CA ILE A 195 42.42 3.58 21.73
C ILE A 195 40.99 3.16 22.10
N ALA A 196 40.79 2.58 23.28
CA ALA A 196 39.48 2.17 23.76
C ALA A 196 38.49 3.35 23.85
N ILE A 197 38.92 4.49 24.40
CA ILE A 197 38.09 5.70 24.46
C ILE A 197 37.74 6.20 23.05
N GLY A 198 38.71 6.22 22.12
CA GLY A 198 38.46 6.60 20.73
C GLY A 198 37.42 5.70 20.06
N MET A 199 37.53 4.38 20.22
CA MET A 199 36.54 3.43 19.71
C MET A 199 35.15 3.63 20.33
N ILE A 200 35.08 3.92 21.63
CA ILE A 200 33.81 4.25 22.31
C ILE A 200 33.16 5.50 21.73
N VAL A 201 33.91 6.58 21.55
CA VAL A 201 33.38 7.82 20.98
C VAL A 201 32.96 7.62 19.53
N ILE A 202 33.82 7.03 18.70
CA ILE A 202 33.52 6.79 17.28
C ILE A 202 32.29 5.89 17.14
N GLY A 203 32.17 4.83 17.94
CA GLY A 203 31.03 3.92 17.89
C GLY A 203 29.70 4.61 18.22
N GLN A 204 29.68 5.38 19.30
CA GLN A 204 28.48 6.13 19.70
C GLN A 204 28.10 7.21 18.68
N VAL A 205 29.06 7.98 18.19
CA VAL A 205 28.83 9.03 17.21
C VAL A 205 28.34 8.44 15.89
N SER A 206 29.00 7.38 15.39
CA SER A 206 28.65 6.75 14.11
C SER A 206 27.28 6.11 14.19
N ARG A 207 26.95 5.39 15.27
CA ARG A 207 25.62 4.81 15.47
C ARG A 207 24.54 5.87 15.54
N THR A 208 24.77 6.95 16.29
CA THR A 208 23.81 8.06 16.40
C THR A 208 23.59 8.71 15.04
N TRP A 209 24.67 9.01 14.31
CA TRP A 209 24.59 9.60 12.98
C TRP A 209 23.84 8.69 11.99
N LEU A 210 24.17 7.40 11.94
CA LEU A 210 23.51 6.43 11.07
C LEU A 210 22.01 6.25 11.39
N LEU A 211 21.63 6.29 12.66
CA LEU A 211 20.22 6.26 13.09
C LEU A 211 19.48 7.55 12.70
N LEU A 212 20.13 8.71 12.80
CA LEU A 212 19.50 10.00 12.46
C LEU A 212 19.24 10.14 10.95
N ILE A 213 20.12 9.59 10.11
CA ILE A 213 19.97 9.57 8.64
C ILE A 213 19.17 8.37 8.11
N ASP A 214 18.63 7.52 9.00
CA ASP A 214 17.81 6.35 8.64
C ASP A 214 18.52 5.33 7.74
N TYR A 215 19.82 5.10 7.98
CA TYR A 215 20.60 4.17 7.16
C TYR A 215 20.13 2.72 7.40
N PRO A 216 19.80 1.94 6.34
CA PRO A 216 19.44 0.53 6.48
C PRO A 216 20.58 -0.28 7.15
N GLY A 217 20.30 -0.91 8.30
CA GLY A 217 21.33 -1.63 9.05
C GLY A 217 22.23 -0.75 9.92
N ALA A 218 21.78 0.47 10.28
CA ALA A 218 22.50 1.40 11.14
C ALA A 218 23.06 0.77 12.43
N THR A 219 22.45 -0.29 12.95
CA THR A 219 22.82 -0.95 14.22
C THR A 219 23.64 -2.23 14.04
N SER A 220 23.71 -2.75 12.81
CA SER A 220 24.42 -3.98 12.46
C SER A 220 25.81 -3.75 11.85
N LEU A 221 26.16 -2.50 11.54
CA LEU A 221 27.48 -2.17 11.00
C LEU A 221 28.58 -2.22 12.08
N PRO A 222 29.80 -2.66 11.74
CA PRO A 222 30.88 -2.78 12.73
C PRO A 222 31.23 -1.46 13.39
N VAL A 223 31.16 -0.36 12.62
CA VAL A 223 31.43 0.99 13.13
C VAL A 223 30.46 1.38 14.25
N SER A 224 29.20 0.92 14.19
CA SER A 224 28.14 1.25 15.15
C SER A 224 28.26 0.50 16.48
N ASN A 225 29.07 -0.56 16.51
CA ASN A 225 29.31 -1.40 17.69
C ASN A 225 30.74 -1.26 18.25
N LEU A 226 31.56 -0.35 17.70
CA LEU A 226 32.93 -0.09 18.16
C LEU A 226 33.02 0.26 19.64
N ASP A 227 31.96 0.81 20.23
CA ASP A 227 31.93 1.14 21.65
C ASP A 227 31.98 -0.07 22.56
N TYR A 228 31.30 -1.15 22.20
CA TYR A 228 31.35 -2.41 22.93
C TYR A 228 32.71 -3.08 22.80
N TYR A 229 33.33 -3.05 21.61
CA TYR A 229 34.70 -3.55 21.43
C TYR A 229 35.71 -2.72 22.22
N GLY A 230 35.59 -1.39 22.20
CA GLY A 230 36.42 -0.47 22.99
C GLY A 230 36.31 -0.73 24.50
N LEU A 231 35.09 -0.96 25.00
CA LEU A 231 34.85 -1.33 26.40
C LEU A 231 35.56 -2.63 26.80
N GLY A 232 35.60 -3.64 25.93
CA GLY A 232 36.35 -4.88 26.19
C GLY A 232 37.87 -4.66 26.27
N ILE A 233 38.43 -3.82 25.40
CA ILE A 233 39.85 -3.41 25.46
C ILE A 233 40.13 -2.64 26.75
N LEU A 234 39.23 -1.74 27.14
CA LEU A 234 39.34 -0.97 28.38
C LEU A 234 39.36 -1.88 29.62
N LEU A 235 38.50 -2.90 29.65
CA LEU A 235 38.47 -3.91 30.71
C LEU A 235 39.75 -4.75 30.73
N ALA A 236 40.30 -5.11 29.57
CA ALA A 236 41.57 -5.82 29.48
C ALA A 236 42.72 -4.98 30.04
N ALA A 237 42.76 -3.68 29.69
CA ALA A 237 43.74 -2.74 30.20
C ALA A 237 43.61 -2.52 31.71
N ALA A 238 42.39 -2.36 32.24
CA ALA A 238 42.16 -2.20 33.67
C ALA A 238 42.54 -3.46 34.46
N SER A 239 42.18 -4.65 33.96
CA SER A 239 42.53 -5.94 34.58
C SER A 239 44.04 -6.15 34.66
N LEU A 240 44.78 -5.81 33.59
CA LEU A 240 46.23 -5.94 33.57
C LEU A 240 46.95 -4.81 34.32
N ALA A 241 46.36 -3.61 34.36
CA ALA A 241 46.87 -2.49 35.16
C ALA A 241 46.88 -2.84 36.65
N GLU A 242 45.76 -3.37 37.14
CA GLU A 242 45.64 -3.83 38.52
C GLU A 242 46.65 -4.94 38.85
N ARG A 243 46.76 -5.97 37.99
CA ARG A 243 47.71 -7.08 38.19
C ARG A 243 49.16 -6.63 38.31
N ASN A 244 49.50 -5.48 37.70
CA ASN A 244 50.83 -4.88 37.75
C ASN A 244 50.92 -3.73 38.77
N SER A 245 50.03 -3.69 39.77
CA SER A 245 49.98 -2.71 40.85
C SER A 245 49.90 -1.24 40.37
N MET A 246 49.30 -1.00 39.21
CA MET A 246 49.04 0.35 38.70
C MET A 246 47.71 0.89 39.24
N LYS A 247 47.62 2.21 39.41
CA LYS A 247 46.38 2.88 39.80
C LYS A 247 45.34 2.73 38.69
N ILE A 248 44.21 2.10 39.02
CA ILE A 248 42.99 2.11 38.21
C ILE A 248 42.16 3.38 38.52
N PRO A 249 41.30 3.85 37.59
CA PRO A 249 40.46 5.02 37.82
C PRO A 249 39.58 4.89 39.07
N SER A 250 39.34 5.99 39.78
CA SER A 250 38.56 6.03 41.02
C SER A 250 37.15 5.47 40.84
N ALA A 251 36.49 5.79 39.73
CA ALA A 251 35.15 5.28 39.39
C ALA A 251 35.15 3.75 39.18
N THR A 252 36.13 3.20 38.47
CA THR A 252 36.28 1.74 38.27
C THR A 252 36.55 1.04 39.60
N ASN A 253 37.40 1.62 40.45
CA ASN A 253 37.68 1.10 41.79
C ASN A 253 36.47 1.19 42.72
N TRP A 254 35.69 2.26 42.63
CA TRP A 254 34.46 2.43 43.42
C TRP A 254 33.39 1.40 43.06
N LEU A 255 33.21 1.13 41.75
CA LEU A 255 32.17 0.26 41.24
C LEU A 255 32.46 -1.23 41.50
N ARG A 256 33.70 -1.67 41.26
CA ARG A 256 34.08 -3.09 41.47
C ARG A 256 33.98 -3.55 42.92
N LEU A 257 34.08 -2.62 43.88
CA LEU A 257 33.95 -2.87 45.32
C LEU A 257 32.49 -2.85 45.79
N ARG A 258 31.54 -2.45 44.94
CA ARG A 258 30.11 -2.31 45.26
C ARG A 258 29.24 -3.04 44.23
N PRO A 259 29.22 -4.38 44.21
CA PRO A 259 28.43 -5.14 43.24
C PRO A 259 26.93 -4.78 43.28
N LYS A 260 26.38 -4.45 44.46
CA LYS A 260 25.00 -3.96 44.61
C LYS A 260 24.72 -2.67 43.83
N ALA A 261 25.71 -1.79 43.66
CA ALA A 261 25.57 -0.58 42.86
C ALA A 261 25.44 -0.91 41.36
N ALA A 262 26.17 -1.91 40.87
CA ALA A 262 26.00 -2.37 39.49
C ALA A 262 24.65 -3.06 39.27
N THR A 263 24.17 -3.84 40.24
CA THR A 263 22.80 -4.39 40.19
C THR A 263 21.76 -3.28 40.14
N ALA A 264 21.92 -2.21 40.93
CA ALA A 264 21.03 -1.06 40.89
C ALA A 264 21.07 -0.36 39.52
N VAL A 265 22.23 -0.21 38.89
CA VAL A 265 22.34 0.35 37.53
C VAL A 265 21.63 -0.53 36.49
N VAL A 266 21.74 -1.86 36.60
CA VAL A 266 21.00 -2.78 35.71
C VAL A 266 19.49 -2.65 35.91
N VAL A 267 19.02 -2.55 37.15
CA VAL A 267 17.60 -2.37 37.47
C VAL A 267 17.08 -1.02 36.97
N ILE A 268 17.81 0.08 37.24
CA ILE A 268 17.46 1.43 36.77
C ILE A 268 17.43 1.45 35.23
N GLY A 269 18.42 0.85 34.59
CA GLY A 269 18.45 0.72 33.15
C GLY A 269 17.29 -0.12 32.61
N ALA A 270 16.93 -1.22 33.26
CA ALA A 270 15.76 -2.02 32.91
C ALA A 270 14.45 -1.23 33.03
N ILE A 271 14.31 -0.41 34.08
CA ILE A 271 13.18 0.51 34.27
C ILE A 271 13.17 1.56 33.16
N GLY A 272 14.31 2.19 32.87
CA GLY A 272 14.43 3.18 31.78
C GLY A 272 14.08 2.59 30.41
N MET A 273 14.53 1.37 30.13
CA MET A 273 14.17 0.63 28.93
C MET A 273 12.67 0.33 28.87
N ASN A 274 12.05 0.01 30.01
CA ASN A 274 10.61 -0.21 30.11
C ASN A 274 9.82 1.09 29.88
N LEU A 275 10.30 2.23 30.40
CA LEU A 275 9.68 3.55 30.18
C LEU A 275 9.75 4.01 28.72
N ILE A 276 10.86 3.75 28.03
CA ILE A 276 11.00 4.03 26.59
C ILE A 276 10.11 3.08 25.76
N ALA A 277 10.00 1.82 26.17
CA ALA A 277 9.29 0.77 25.40
C ALA A 277 7.80 0.61 25.70
N ASN A 278 7.25 1.26 26.73
CA ASN A 278 5.86 1.08 27.17
C ASN A 278 4.83 1.98 26.47
N LYS A 279 5.17 2.66 25.37
CA LYS A 279 4.15 3.31 24.52
C LYS A 279 3.51 2.23 23.64
N PRO A 280 2.31 1.72 23.96
CA PRO A 280 1.73 0.61 23.21
C PRO A 280 1.42 1.08 21.78
N GLY A 281 1.84 0.31 20.78
CA GLY A 281 1.49 0.56 19.37
C GLY A 281 2.35 1.60 18.63
N GLN A 282 3.34 2.24 19.26
CA GLN A 282 4.21 3.21 18.58
C GLN A 282 5.57 2.59 18.21
N THR A 283 5.99 2.75 16.95
CA THR A 283 7.40 2.55 16.57
C THR A 283 8.26 3.59 17.28
N LEU A 284 9.35 3.16 17.92
CA LEU A 284 10.27 4.08 18.57
C LEU A 284 10.74 5.12 17.56
N SER A 285 10.62 6.39 17.92
CA SER A 285 11.22 7.47 17.16
C SER A 285 12.73 7.26 17.05
N ARG A 286 13.35 7.85 16.02
CA ARG A 286 14.81 7.79 15.83
C ARG A 286 15.57 8.21 17.09
N TRP A 287 15.03 9.19 17.83
CA TRP A 287 15.61 9.65 19.09
C TRP A 287 15.45 8.66 20.24
N GLU A 288 14.30 8.00 20.35
CA GLU A 288 14.09 6.94 21.33
C GLU A 288 14.99 5.72 21.05
N ASP A 289 15.30 5.44 19.78
CA ASP A 289 16.26 4.42 19.39
C ASP A 289 17.70 4.80 19.78
N VAL A 290 18.09 6.06 19.61
CA VAL A 290 19.37 6.59 20.12
C VAL A 290 19.45 6.43 21.65
N GLN A 291 18.39 6.78 22.37
CA GLN A 291 18.32 6.62 23.83
C GLN A 291 18.42 5.15 24.25
N ARG A 292 17.72 4.25 23.53
CA ARG A 292 17.75 2.80 23.77
C ARG A 292 19.18 2.24 23.69
N TYR A 293 19.91 2.55 22.63
CA TYR A 293 21.30 2.10 22.48
C TYR A 293 22.25 2.79 23.48
N GLY A 294 21.97 4.05 23.85
CA GLY A 294 22.65 4.73 24.94
C GLY A 294 22.50 3.98 26.27
N LEU A 295 21.28 3.52 26.59
CA LEU A 295 20.99 2.70 27.78
C LEU A 295 21.69 1.34 27.73
N TYR A 296 21.79 0.69 26.57
CA TYR A 296 22.59 -0.55 26.45
C TYR A 296 24.03 -0.34 26.87
N SER A 297 24.68 0.74 26.42
CA SER A 297 26.06 1.04 26.81
C SER A 297 26.16 1.43 28.30
N PHE A 298 25.18 2.19 28.81
CA PHE A 298 25.08 2.58 30.22
C PHE A 298 24.93 1.39 31.18
N ILE A 299 24.20 0.34 30.77
CA ILE A 299 24.01 -0.87 31.57
C ILE A 299 25.18 -1.84 31.40
N THR A 300 25.67 -2.03 30.17
CA THR A 300 26.71 -3.01 29.85
C THR A 300 28.04 -2.66 30.51
N ALA A 301 28.47 -1.39 30.50
CA ALA A 301 29.77 -1.00 31.05
C ALA A 301 29.92 -1.31 32.55
N PRO A 302 28.97 -0.92 33.43
CA PRO A 302 29.08 -1.19 34.86
C PRO A 302 28.95 -2.68 35.20
N LEU A 303 28.05 -3.39 34.51
CA LEU A 303 27.87 -4.83 34.66
C LEU A 303 29.17 -5.58 34.37
N MET A 304 29.83 -5.24 33.26
CA MET A 304 31.06 -5.90 32.84
C MET A 304 32.27 -5.57 33.74
N VAL A 305 32.33 -4.37 34.31
CA VAL A 305 33.34 -4.04 35.34
C VAL A 305 33.21 -4.95 36.56
N VAL A 306 32.00 -5.17 37.07
CA VAL A 306 31.78 -6.05 38.24
C VAL A 306 32.04 -7.52 37.89
N MET A 307 31.62 -7.97 36.71
CA MET A 307 31.86 -9.35 36.27
C MET A 307 33.34 -9.68 36.14
N VAL A 308 34.15 -8.74 35.62
CA VAL A 308 35.58 -8.98 35.33
C VAL A 308 36.49 -8.61 36.50
N LEU A 309 36.28 -7.44 37.12
CA LEU A 309 37.17 -6.82 38.12
C LEU A 309 36.62 -6.86 39.55
N GLY A 310 35.40 -7.37 39.75
CA GLY A 310 34.79 -7.49 41.07
C GLY A 310 35.59 -8.39 42.01
N VAL A 311 35.54 -8.05 43.30
CA VAL A 311 36.12 -8.89 44.37
C VAL A 311 35.38 -10.23 44.39
N GLN A 312 36.11 -11.34 44.54
CA GLN A 312 35.56 -12.69 44.51
C GLN A 312 34.30 -12.86 45.37
N ASP A 313 33.14 -12.95 44.71
CA ASP A 313 31.90 -13.43 45.35
C ASP A 313 31.83 -14.95 45.21
N ARG A 314 31.88 -15.65 46.35
CA ARG A 314 31.85 -17.13 46.40
C ARG A 314 30.57 -17.72 45.80
N SER A 315 29.46 -16.97 45.78
CA SER A 315 28.17 -17.45 45.24
C SER A 315 28.11 -17.37 43.71
N PHE A 316 28.48 -16.22 43.16
CA PHE A 316 28.51 -15.94 41.72
C PHE A 316 29.46 -16.90 40.98
N ASN A 317 30.68 -17.07 41.49
CA ASN A 317 31.69 -17.95 40.89
C ASN A 317 31.32 -19.44 41.02
N ARG A 318 30.58 -19.83 42.06
CA ARG A 318 30.10 -21.21 42.24
C ARG A 318 29.01 -21.57 41.22
N VAL A 319 28.11 -20.65 40.89
CA VAL A 319 27.02 -20.89 39.94
C VAL A 319 27.56 -20.87 38.50
N LEU A 320 28.03 -19.72 38.01
CA LEU A 320 28.45 -19.57 36.61
C LEU A 320 29.78 -20.26 36.30
N GLY A 321 30.64 -20.48 37.31
CA GLY A 321 31.85 -21.28 37.15
C GLY A 321 31.64 -22.79 37.15
N SER A 322 30.40 -23.27 37.34
CA SER A 322 30.09 -24.70 37.38
C SER A 322 30.26 -25.40 36.01
N PRO A 323 30.51 -26.72 35.99
CA PRO A 323 30.60 -27.49 34.75
C PRO A 323 29.34 -27.41 33.87
N ARG A 324 28.15 -27.27 34.48
CA ARG A 324 26.87 -27.19 33.75
C ARG A 324 26.78 -25.95 32.86
N TRP A 325 27.06 -24.77 33.41
CA TRP A 325 27.01 -23.51 32.62
C TRP A 325 28.16 -23.42 31.62
N ASN A 326 29.34 -23.97 31.96
CA ASN A 326 30.45 -24.03 31.02
C ASN A 326 30.19 -25.00 29.85
N PHE A 327 29.37 -26.03 30.01
CA PHE A 327 28.91 -26.86 28.89
C PHE A 327 28.12 -26.04 27.87
N PHE A 328 27.10 -25.28 28.28
CA PHE A 328 26.37 -24.37 27.38
C PHE A 328 27.28 -23.31 26.77
N ALA A 329 28.29 -22.86 27.51
CA ALA A 329 29.31 -21.97 26.97
C ALA A 329 30.07 -22.60 25.80
N THR A 330 30.35 -23.91 25.82
CA THR A 330 30.98 -24.59 24.68
C THR A 330 30.05 -24.71 23.47
N LEU A 331 28.74 -24.79 23.69
CA LEU A 331 27.72 -24.87 22.64
C LEU A 331 27.22 -23.50 22.15
N SER A 332 27.60 -22.39 22.77
CA SER A 332 26.96 -21.09 22.54
C SER A 332 26.90 -20.65 21.08
N LEU A 333 27.93 -20.96 20.27
CA LEU A 333 27.96 -20.64 18.83
C LEU A 333 27.02 -21.56 18.02
N HIS A 334 26.94 -22.84 18.39
CA HIS A 334 26.01 -23.79 17.76
C HIS A 334 24.57 -23.44 18.09
N LEU A 335 24.29 -23.15 19.36
CA LEU A 335 22.96 -22.71 19.81
C LEU A 335 22.49 -21.49 19.00
N TYR A 336 23.39 -20.54 18.77
CA TYR A 336 23.09 -19.31 18.04
C TYR A 336 22.85 -19.51 16.53
N LEU A 337 23.56 -20.42 15.87
CA LEU A 337 23.39 -20.61 14.42
C LEU A 337 22.18 -21.49 14.10
N TRP A 338 21.87 -22.45 14.97
CA TRP A 338 20.80 -23.41 14.71
C TRP A 338 19.42 -22.99 15.24
N HIS A 339 19.31 -22.10 16.23
CA HIS A 339 18.02 -21.85 16.88
C HIS A 339 16.95 -21.29 15.94
N GLN A 340 17.28 -20.39 15.01
CA GLN A 340 16.25 -19.87 14.09
C GLN A 340 15.80 -20.88 13.05
N LEU A 341 16.64 -21.85 12.65
CA LEU A 341 16.24 -22.95 11.78
C LEU A 341 15.24 -23.87 12.51
N VAL A 342 15.56 -24.19 13.77
CA VAL A 342 14.66 -24.96 14.64
C VAL A 342 13.34 -24.21 14.81
N LEU A 343 13.39 -22.90 15.08
CA LEU A 343 12.19 -22.05 15.19
C LEU A 343 11.42 -21.92 13.89
N GLY A 344 12.08 -21.83 12.72
CA GLY A 344 11.43 -21.81 11.41
C GLY A 344 10.67 -23.10 11.13
N GLY A 345 11.16 -24.24 11.63
CA GLY A 345 10.41 -25.50 11.65
C GLY A 345 9.19 -25.46 12.56
N PHE A 346 9.22 -24.68 13.66
CA PHE A 346 8.07 -24.42 14.52
C PHE A 346 7.10 -23.37 13.95
N ASP A 347 7.55 -22.48 13.06
CA ASP A 347 6.79 -21.32 12.56
C ASP A 347 5.49 -21.72 11.82
N HIS A 348 5.53 -22.85 11.10
CA HIS A 348 4.35 -23.48 10.48
C HIS A 348 3.29 -23.92 11.52
N TYR A 349 3.71 -24.25 12.74
CA TYR A 349 2.88 -24.77 13.81
C TYR A 349 2.48 -23.70 14.84
N ILE A 350 3.28 -22.64 14.96
CA ILE A 350 3.09 -21.52 15.90
C ILE A 350 1.95 -20.59 15.43
N THR A 351 1.75 -20.44 14.13
CA THR A 351 0.71 -19.55 13.57
C THR A 351 -0.72 -20.07 13.82
N GLU A 352 -0.92 -21.39 13.89
CA GLU A 352 -2.25 -22.00 14.15
C GLU A 352 -2.69 -21.88 15.63
N ILE A 353 -1.75 -21.73 16.58
CA ILE A 353 -2.03 -21.72 18.03
C ILE A 353 -2.37 -20.31 18.56
N ALA A 354 -2.26 -19.27 17.72
CA ALA A 354 -2.51 -17.88 18.11
C ALA A 354 -3.96 -17.57 18.53
N ASN A 355 -4.91 -18.48 18.33
CA ASN A 355 -6.33 -18.32 18.66
C ASN A 355 -6.74 -18.82 20.07
N VAL A 356 -5.80 -19.20 20.94
CA VAL A 356 -6.12 -19.73 22.29
C VAL A 356 -6.08 -18.61 23.34
N ASP A 357 -6.88 -18.72 24.42
CA ASP A 357 -6.99 -17.76 25.53
C ASP A 357 -5.65 -17.49 26.29
N LEU A 358 -5.54 -16.32 26.92
CA LEU A 358 -4.34 -15.71 27.50
C LEU A 358 -3.64 -16.59 28.54
N GLY A 359 -4.40 -17.30 29.38
CA GLY A 359 -3.83 -18.21 30.39
C GLY A 359 -3.09 -19.41 29.77
N THR A 360 -3.64 -19.93 28.67
CA THR A 360 -3.04 -21.05 27.92
C THR A 360 -1.88 -20.59 27.05
N ARG A 361 -1.89 -19.34 26.56
CA ARG A 361 -0.77 -18.73 25.82
C ARG A 361 0.53 -18.72 26.63
N PHE A 362 0.49 -18.36 27.91
CA PHE A 362 1.72 -18.33 28.72
C PHE A 362 2.32 -19.73 28.92
N ILE A 363 1.49 -20.72 29.24
CA ILE A 363 1.93 -22.13 29.40
C ILE A 363 2.45 -22.67 28.07
N THR A 364 1.76 -22.38 26.96
CA THR A 364 2.20 -22.78 25.61
C THR A 364 3.52 -22.12 25.24
N GLY A 365 3.69 -20.83 25.51
CA GLY A 365 4.95 -20.12 25.31
C GLY A 365 6.10 -20.74 26.11
N LEU A 366 5.84 -21.14 27.36
CA LEU A 366 6.83 -21.84 28.20
C LEU A 366 7.20 -23.21 27.62
N VAL A 367 6.23 -23.97 27.13
CA VAL A 367 6.46 -25.27 26.47
C VAL A 367 7.25 -25.10 25.17
N LEU A 368 6.93 -24.10 24.36
CA LEU A 368 7.66 -23.80 23.13
C LEU A 368 9.10 -23.37 23.41
N VAL A 369 9.32 -22.49 24.40
CA VAL A 369 10.66 -22.05 24.82
C VAL A 369 11.49 -23.23 25.32
N THR A 370 10.92 -24.08 26.18
CA THR A 370 11.63 -25.25 26.71
C THR A 370 11.90 -26.28 25.62
N GLY A 371 10.96 -26.51 24.70
CA GLY A 371 11.13 -27.36 23.53
C GLY A 371 12.19 -26.86 22.55
N ALA A 372 12.18 -25.56 22.23
CA ALA A 372 13.17 -24.94 21.34
C ALA A 372 14.58 -24.99 21.93
N ILE A 373 14.72 -24.69 23.24
CA ILE A 373 16.00 -24.81 23.96
C ILE A 373 16.50 -26.25 23.94
N ALA A 374 15.64 -27.23 24.27
CA ALA A 374 16.01 -28.64 24.32
C ALA A 374 16.43 -29.16 22.93
N THR A 375 15.64 -28.86 21.90
CA THR A 375 15.89 -29.31 20.52
C THR A 375 17.17 -28.69 19.98
N THR A 376 17.35 -27.37 20.14
CA THR A 376 18.56 -26.68 19.68
C THR A 376 19.79 -27.19 20.43
N THR A 377 19.69 -27.47 21.73
CA THR A 377 20.79 -28.03 22.54
C THR A 377 21.14 -29.45 22.09
N ALA A 378 20.15 -30.32 21.86
CA ALA A 378 20.34 -31.68 21.39
C ALA A 378 21.02 -31.70 20.01
N TRP A 379 20.48 -30.92 19.06
CA TRP A 379 21.01 -30.76 17.72
C TRP A 379 22.46 -30.25 17.74
N SER A 380 22.71 -29.22 18.55
CA SER A 380 24.05 -28.65 18.73
C SER A 380 25.04 -29.65 19.32
N ALA A 381 24.64 -30.42 20.34
CA ALA A 381 25.50 -31.42 20.97
C ALA A 381 25.81 -32.61 20.04
N LEU A 382 24.85 -33.00 19.19
CA LEU A 382 25.00 -34.07 18.20
C LEU A 382 25.99 -33.70 17.10
N LEU A 383 25.86 -32.50 16.53
CA LEU A 383 26.68 -32.08 15.37
C LEU A 383 28.08 -31.61 15.74
N ARG A 384 28.26 -31.13 16.97
CA ARG A 384 29.52 -30.54 17.43
C ARG A 384 30.76 -31.40 17.16
N PRO A 385 30.80 -32.72 17.46
CA PRO A 385 32.00 -33.52 17.22
C PRO A 385 32.46 -33.55 15.77
N ALA A 386 31.52 -33.49 14.81
CA ALA A 386 31.82 -33.48 13.38
C ALA A 386 32.23 -32.09 12.90
N LEU A 387 31.50 -31.04 13.29
CA LEU A 387 31.72 -29.67 12.81
C LEU A 387 32.92 -28.98 13.49
N ASP A 388 33.24 -29.35 14.73
CA ASP A 388 34.46 -28.90 15.42
C ASP A 388 35.68 -29.79 15.11
N ALA A 389 35.54 -30.86 14.32
CA ALA A 389 36.64 -31.78 13.99
C ALA A 389 37.84 -31.11 13.31
N PRO A 390 37.66 -30.20 12.31
CA PRO A 390 38.79 -29.53 11.67
C PRO A 390 39.57 -28.66 12.65
N TYR A 391 38.85 -27.91 13.51
CA TYR A 391 39.45 -27.09 14.55
C TYR A 391 40.17 -27.94 15.60
N SER A 392 39.53 -29.01 16.11
CA SER A 392 40.11 -29.88 17.13
C SER A 392 41.35 -30.62 16.63
N ARG A 393 41.33 -31.20 15.42
CA ARG A 393 42.48 -31.87 14.79
C ARG A 393 43.67 -30.94 14.60
N TRP A 394 43.43 -29.72 14.13
CA TRP A 394 44.50 -28.74 13.96
C TRP A 394 45.00 -28.20 15.31
N SER A 395 44.11 -28.06 16.30
CA SER A 395 44.47 -27.59 17.64
C SER A 395 45.29 -28.62 18.44
N LYS A 396 45.19 -29.92 18.16
CA LYS A 396 45.99 -31.00 18.81
C LYS A 396 47.50 -30.87 18.61
N LEU A 397 47.97 -30.06 17.67
CA LEU A 397 49.39 -29.72 17.52
C LEU A 397 49.92 -28.84 18.67
N PHE A 398 49.06 -28.32 19.57
CA PHE A 398 49.45 -27.57 20.77
C PHE A 398 48.43 -27.77 21.92
N PRO A 399 48.83 -28.23 23.12
CA PRO A 399 47.89 -28.56 24.18
C PRO A 399 47.14 -27.33 24.75
N ARG A 400 45.85 -27.51 25.04
CA ARG A 400 45.11 -26.73 26.05
C ARG A 400 44.50 -27.65 27.11
N PRO A 401 44.42 -27.21 28.37
CA PRO A 401 43.66 -27.88 29.41
C PRO A 401 42.16 -27.66 29.17
N GLY A 402 41.38 -28.74 29.08
CA GLY A 402 39.92 -28.68 29.22
C GLY A 402 39.05 -29.21 28.09
N ASP A 403 39.52 -30.16 27.27
CA ASP A 403 38.60 -31.04 26.54
C ASP A 403 37.90 -31.96 27.55
N GLN A 404 36.81 -31.47 28.16
CA GLN A 404 35.98 -32.33 28.99
C GLN A 404 35.07 -33.18 28.08
N PRO A 405 35.04 -34.51 28.27
CA PRO A 405 34.03 -35.35 27.62
C PRO A 405 32.62 -34.88 28.01
N LEU A 406 31.63 -35.17 27.16
CA LEU A 406 30.22 -34.90 27.46
C LEU A 406 29.89 -35.42 28.88
N PRO A 407 29.26 -34.61 29.75
CA PRO A 407 28.90 -35.06 31.09
C PRO A 407 28.03 -36.32 31.03
N GLN A 408 28.24 -37.29 31.95
CA GLN A 408 27.52 -38.58 31.96
C GLN A 408 25.97 -38.47 31.98
N TRP A 409 25.41 -37.32 32.37
CA TRP A 409 23.97 -37.03 32.36
C TRP A 409 23.43 -36.61 30.98
N VAL A 410 24.29 -36.33 30.00
CA VAL A 410 23.91 -36.02 28.60
C VAL A 410 24.04 -37.30 27.78
N ARG A 411 23.02 -38.17 27.79
CA ARG A 411 22.91 -39.29 26.86
C ARG A 411 22.19 -38.82 25.58
N PRO A 412 22.86 -38.68 24.43
CA PRO A 412 22.26 -38.13 23.20
C PRO A 412 21.03 -38.92 22.70
N ALA A 413 20.95 -40.22 23.00
CA ALA A 413 19.80 -41.06 22.67
C ALA A 413 18.53 -40.66 23.46
N SER A 414 18.65 -40.24 24.72
CA SER A 414 17.49 -39.92 25.58
C SER A 414 16.87 -38.56 25.24
N LEU A 415 17.68 -37.58 24.82
CA LEU A 415 17.18 -36.30 24.30
C LEU A 415 16.58 -36.45 22.89
N ALA A 416 17.15 -37.30 22.04
CA ALA A 416 16.63 -37.55 20.70
C ALA A 416 15.27 -38.26 20.72
N ILE A 417 15.06 -39.21 21.63
CA ILE A 417 13.77 -39.91 21.80
C ILE A 417 12.71 -38.97 22.38
N GLY A 418 13.06 -38.13 23.38
CA GLY A 418 12.14 -37.10 23.90
C GLY A 418 11.74 -36.07 22.85
N CYS A 419 12.69 -35.65 21.98
CA CYS A 419 12.42 -34.76 20.85
C CYS A 419 11.59 -35.47 19.76
N ALA A 420 11.86 -36.73 19.45
CA ALA A 420 11.11 -37.48 18.44
C ALA A 420 9.66 -37.74 18.88
N VAL A 421 9.41 -37.99 20.17
CA VAL A 421 8.06 -38.19 20.72
C VAL A 421 7.27 -36.89 20.79
N LEU A 422 7.90 -35.75 21.13
CA LEU A 422 7.26 -34.44 21.10
C LEU A 422 7.01 -33.94 19.67
N VAL A 423 7.99 -34.11 18.77
CA VAL A 423 7.83 -33.77 17.35
C VAL A 423 6.78 -34.68 16.71
N ALA A 424 6.76 -36.00 16.99
CA ALA A 424 5.75 -36.92 16.48
C ALA A 424 4.36 -36.68 17.08
N GLY A 425 4.25 -36.33 18.37
CA GLY A 425 2.98 -35.98 19.02
C GLY A 425 2.36 -34.70 18.42
N VAL A 426 3.19 -33.73 18.08
CA VAL A 426 2.81 -32.53 17.33
C VAL A 426 2.48 -32.90 15.87
N TRP A 427 3.31 -33.70 15.21
CA TRP A 427 3.09 -34.16 13.82
C TRP A 427 1.75 -34.92 13.66
N VAL A 428 1.41 -35.81 14.58
CA VAL A 428 0.14 -36.56 14.55
C VAL A 428 -1.06 -35.65 14.81
N SER A 429 -0.93 -34.69 15.73
CA SER A 429 -1.99 -33.71 16.02
C SER A 429 -2.26 -32.75 14.86
N ILE A 430 -1.23 -32.39 14.07
CA ILE A 430 -1.39 -31.54 12.87
C ILE A 430 -1.79 -32.36 11.63
N THR A 431 -1.27 -33.58 11.46
CA THR A 431 -1.59 -34.41 10.29
C THR A 431 -3.05 -34.88 10.35
N TYR A 432 -3.55 -35.23 11.54
CA TYR A 432 -4.89 -35.76 11.76
C TYR A 432 -5.85 -34.83 12.52
N GLY A 433 -5.40 -33.64 12.94
CA GLY A 433 -6.30 -32.59 13.42
C GLY A 433 -7.20 -32.12 12.28
N ALA A 434 -8.52 -32.20 12.47
CA ALA A 434 -9.49 -31.70 11.50
C ALA A 434 -9.18 -30.25 11.16
N SER A 435 -9.05 -29.91 9.87
CA SER A 435 -8.86 -28.51 9.47
C SER A 435 -10.06 -27.69 9.99
N PRO A 436 -9.83 -26.53 10.63
CA PRO A 436 -10.88 -25.63 11.09
C PRO A 436 -11.54 -24.87 9.91
N MET A 437 -11.47 -25.42 8.69
CA MET A 437 -12.03 -24.88 7.47
C MET A 437 -13.45 -24.37 7.72
N LYS A 438 -13.62 -23.08 7.44
CA LYS A 438 -14.90 -22.39 7.43
C LYS A 438 -15.30 -22.20 5.97
N ALA A 439 -16.47 -22.73 5.61
CA ALA A 439 -17.08 -22.50 4.31
C ALA A 439 -18.36 -21.69 4.52
N LEU A 440 -18.50 -20.59 3.79
CA LEU A 440 -19.67 -19.71 3.82
C LEU A 440 -20.23 -19.56 2.41
N GLY A 441 -21.56 -19.50 2.33
CA GLY A 441 -22.27 -19.24 1.08
C GLY A 441 -22.57 -17.75 1.01
N GLY A 442 -21.92 -17.11 0.05
CA GLY A 442 -22.11 -15.72 -0.35
C GLY A 442 -23.30 -15.54 -1.27
N VAL A 443 -23.44 -14.32 -1.77
CA VAL A 443 -24.29 -14.03 -2.92
C VAL A 443 -23.58 -14.55 -4.16
N GLU A 444 -24.14 -15.58 -4.78
CA GLU A 444 -23.63 -16.23 -5.99
C GLU A 444 -22.18 -16.74 -5.91
N MET A 445 -21.72 -17.04 -4.69
CA MET A 445 -20.36 -17.52 -4.46
C MET A 445 -20.25 -18.41 -3.22
N VAL A 446 -19.18 -19.20 -3.15
CA VAL A 446 -18.75 -19.90 -1.93
C VAL A 446 -17.38 -19.39 -1.53
N THR A 447 -17.26 -18.92 -0.29
CA THR A 447 -15.97 -18.50 0.29
C THR A 447 -15.49 -19.53 1.30
N VAL A 448 -14.20 -19.83 1.26
CA VAL A 448 -13.53 -20.74 2.18
C VAL A 448 -12.35 -20.03 2.83
N THR A 449 -12.21 -20.18 4.14
CA THR A 449 -11.08 -19.69 4.94
C THR A 449 -10.60 -20.77 5.90
N ASN A 450 -9.33 -20.66 6.33
CA ASN A 450 -8.66 -21.63 7.21
C ASN A 450 -8.60 -23.07 6.63
N ALA A 451 -8.68 -23.21 5.30
CA ALA A 451 -8.37 -24.46 4.62
C ALA A 451 -6.85 -24.68 4.62
N ARG A 452 -6.43 -25.94 4.54
CA ARG A 452 -5.00 -26.26 4.39
C ARG A 452 -4.52 -25.82 3.00
N ARG A 453 -3.40 -25.10 2.99
CA ARG A 453 -2.75 -24.53 1.79
C ARG A 453 -2.37 -25.63 0.80
N GLY A 454 -2.53 -25.36 -0.50
CA GLY A 454 -2.20 -26.29 -1.58
C GLY A 454 -3.17 -27.47 -1.77
N ASP A 455 -4.17 -27.64 -0.90
CA ASP A 455 -5.31 -28.52 -1.16
C ASP A 455 -6.26 -27.85 -2.19
N THR A 456 -7.24 -28.61 -2.69
CA THR A 456 -8.26 -28.10 -3.62
C THR A 456 -9.63 -28.09 -2.92
N ILE A 457 -10.39 -27.02 -3.10
CA ILE A 457 -11.81 -26.96 -2.72
C ILE A 457 -12.65 -27.42 -3.91
N VAL A 458 -13.54 -28.39 -3.67
CA VAL A 458 -14.49 -28.91 -4.66
C VAL A 458 -15.89 -28.60 -4.19
N ILE A 459 -16.66 -27.87 -5.01
CA ILE A 459 -18.06 -27.54 -4.76
C ILE A 459 -18.93 -28.57 -5.49
N MET A 460 -19.86 -29.19 -4.77
CA MET A 460 -20.74 -30.22 -5.33
C MET A 460 -22.21 -29.96 -5.03
N THR A 461 -23.08 -30.30 -5.98
CA THR A 461 -24.53 -30.32 -5.77
C THR A 461 -24.92 -31.35 -4.71
N THR A 462 -26.06 -31.10 -4.06
CA THR A 462 -26.64 -32.04 -3.10
C THR A 462 -27.62 -33.01 -3.78
N GLY A 463 -27.72 -34.26 -3.31
CA GLY A 463 -28.62 -35.28 -3.88
C GLY A 463 -27.94 -36.58 -4.31
N ALA A 464 -28.68 -37.45 -5.01
CA ALA A 464 -28.23 -38.80 -5.41
C ALA A 464 -27.20 -38.78 -6.56
N SER A 465 -27.25 -37.77 -7.43
CA SER A 465 -26.36 -37.59 -8.59
C SER A 465 -25.37 -36.44 -8.38
N ARG A 466 -24.66 -36.43 -7.23
CA ARG A 466 -23.71 -35.35 -6.87
C ARG A 466 -22.79 -35.01 -8.04
N LYS A 467 -22.89 -33.78 -8.54
CA LYS A 467 -22.08 -33.26 -9.65
C LYS A 467 -21.13 -32.20 -9.10
N THR A 468 -19.89 -32.20 -9.56
CA THR A 468 -18.97 -31.08 -9.31
C THR A 468 -19.43 -29.87 -10.10
N VAL A 469 -19.60 -28.75 -9.38
CA VAL A 469 -19.94 -27.45 -9.94
C VAL A 469 -18.66 -26.69 -10.25
N ASP A 470 -17.75 -26.61 -9.28
CA ASP A 470 -16.49 -25.88 -9.43
C ASP A 470 -15.36 -26.51 -8.60
N LYS A 471 -14.10 -26.20 -8.96
CA LYS A 471 -12.88 -26.60 -8.27
C LYS A 471 -11.89 -25.43 -8.19
N VAL A 472 -11.54 -25.03 -6.97
CA VAL A 472 -10.66 -23.88 -6.72
C VAL A 472 -9.48 -24.29 -5.85
N ALA A 473 -8.28 -23.81 -6.18
CA ALA A 473 -7.09 -24.06 -5.38
C ALA A 473 -7.10 -23.21 -4.10
N VAL A 474 -6.64 -23.77 -2.98
CA VAL A 474 -6.45 -23.02 -1.74
C VAL A 474 -5.13 -22.25 -1.80
N ASP A 475 -5.20 -20.93 -1.59
CA ASP A 475 -4.05 -20.05 -1.62
C ASP A 475 -3.14 -20.14 -0.37
N GLU A 476 -2.14 -19.28 -0.32
CA GLU A 476 -1.19 -19.20 0.80
C GLU A 476 -1.79 -18.71 2.12
N PHE A 477 -2.99 -18.15 2.12
CA PHE A 477 -3.73 -17.71 3.32
C PHE A 477 -4.71 -18.77 3.81
N GLY A 478 -4.82 -19.91 3.12
CA GLY A 478 -5.82 -20.92 3.44
C GLY A 478 -7.21 -20.54 2.94
N SER A 479 -7.25 -19.70 1.89
CA SER A 479 -8.45 -19.10 1.33
C SER A 479 -8.75 -19.62 -0.08
N ALA A 480 -10.03 -19.67 -0.43
CA ALA A 480 -10.49 -19.97 -1.78
C ALA A 480 -11.88 -19.36 -2.01
N ILE A 481 -12.15 -18.87 -3.23
CA ILE A 481 -13.48 -18.39 -3.63
C ILE A 481 -13.89 -19.07 -4.93
N ALA A 482 -15.06 -19.71 -4.92
CA ALA A 482 -15.77 -20.14 -6.13
C ALA A 482 -16.85 -19.10 -6.46
N ARG A 483 -16.80 -18.49 -7.65
CA ARG A 483 -17.71 -17.43 -8.13
C ARG A 483 -18.73 -18.01 -9.10
N GLU A 484 -19.76 -17.23 -9.42
CA GLU A 484 -20.80 -17.61 -10.41
C GLU A 484 -21.49 -18.93 -10.05
N ILE A 485 -21.78 -19.10 -8.76
CA ILE A 485 -22.46 -20.29 -8.24
C ILE A 485 -23.94 -19.99 -8.06
N ASP A 486 -24.82 -20.71 -8.77
CA ASP A 486 -26.26 -20.54 -8.66
C ASP A 486 -26.76 -20.66 -7.20
N PRO A 487 -27.77 -19.88 -6.78
CA PRO A 487 -28.36 -19.99 -5.45
C PRO A 487 -28.84 -21.42 -5.13
N GLY A 488 -28.47 -21.93 -3.95
CA GLY A 488 -28.79 -23.31 -3.60
C GLY A 488 -27.92 -23.90 -2.49
N ARG A 489 -28.17 -25.19 -2.19
CA ARG A 489 -27.45 -25.93 -1.15
C ARG A 489 -26.32 -26.76 -1.75
N TYR A 490 -25.11 -26.57 -1.24
CA TYR A 490 -23.89 -27.21 -1.75
C TYR A 490 -23.10 -27.93 -0.67
N GLU A 491 -22.42 -29.00 -1.10
CA GLU A 491 -21.38 -29.69 -0.34
C GLU A 491 -20.01 -29.11 -0.74
N VAL A 492 -19.29 -28.55 0.24
CA VAL A 492 -17.94 -27.98 0.08
C VAL A 492 -16.93 -28.97 0.63
N ARG A 493 -16.04 -29.45 -0.24
CA ARG A 493 -15.07 -30.50 0.06
C ARG A 493 -13.68 -29.96 -0.06
N GLN A 494 -12.87 -30.13 0.97
CA GLN A 494 -11.43 -29.97 0.86
C GLN A 494 -10.82 -31.32 0.45
N GLU A 495 -10.13 -31.36 -0.69
CA GLU A 495 -9.54 -32.58 -1.25
C GLU A 495 -8.02 -32.46 -1.39
N ARG A 496 -7.31 -33.57 -1.13
CA ARG A 496 -5.87 -33.71 -1.30
C ARG A 496 -5.57 -34.92 -2.17
N GLY A 497 -4.97 -34.71 -3.34
CA GLY A 497 -4.71 -35.79 -4.29
C GLY A 497 -5.98 -36.59 -4.65
N GLY A 498 -7.13 -35.91 -4.74
CA GLY A 498 -8.44 -36.52 -5.00
C GLY A 498 -9.12 -37.22 -3.82
N ARG A 499 -8.54 -37.18 -2.61
CA ARG A 499 -9.15 -37.72 -1.38
C ARG A 499 -9.76 -36.62 -0.53
N LEU A 500 -11.00 -36.84 -0.09
CA LEU A 500 -11.71 -35.95 0.84
C LEU A 500 -10.98 -35.86 2.20
N VAL A 501 -10.72 -34.64 2.65
CA VAL A 501 -10.13 -34.31 3.95
C VAL A 501 -11.21 -33.75 4.89
N VAL A 502 -11.92 -32.70 4.47
CA VAL A 502 -12.98 -32.04 5.25
C VAL A 502 -14.20 -31.79 4.38
N LYS A 503 -15.39 -31.91 4.98
CA LYS A 503 -16.69 -31.61 4.36
C LYS A 503 -17.45 -30.56 5.17
N ARG A 504 -18.06 -29.60 4.47
CA ARG A 504 -19.01 -28.63 5.02
C ARG A 504 -20.23 -28.53 4.11
N MET A 505 -21.35 -28.11 4.68
CA MET A 505 -22.56 -27.78 3.93
C MET A 505 -22.75 -26.27 3.96
N THR A 506 -23.10 -25.69 2.84
CA THR A 506 -23.40 -24.25 2.75
C THR A 506 -24.61 -23.99 1.88
N VAL A 507 -25.18 -22.78 2.02
CA VAL A 507 -26.27 -22.27 1.19
C VAL A 507 -25.79 -20.99 0.52
N VAL A 508 -25.68 -21.05 -0.80
CA VAL A 508 -25.39 -19.89 -1.66
C VAL A 508 -26.68 -19.12 -1.86
N LYS A 509 -26.60 -17.79 -1.74
CA LYS A 509 -27.71 -16.86 -1.83
C LYS A 509 -27.77 -16.22 -3.21
N GLY A 510 -28.94 -15.81 -3.66
CA GLY A 510 -29.11 -14.90 -4.79
C GLY A 510 -29.07 -13.43 -4.35
N LEU A 511 -28.96 -12.53 -5.33
CA LEU A 511 -29.00 -11.08 -5.09
C LEU A 511 -30.29 -10.63 -4.35
N GLU A 512 -31.42 -11.28 -4.66
CA GLU A 512 -32.73 -10.97 -4.09
C GLU A 512 -32.98 -11.56 -2.70
N ASP A 513 -32.10 -12.43 -2.18
CA ASP A 513 -32.26 -13.02 -0.85
C ASP A 513 -31.96 -11.98 0.24
N ARG A 514 -32.99 -11.55 0.98
CA ARG A 514 -32.89 -10.49 1.99
C ARG A 514 -33.01 -11.04 3.42
N PRO A 515 -32.12 -10.64 4.35
CA PRO A 515 -32.30 -10.84 5.79
C PRO A 515 -33.62 -10.26 6.33
N SER A 516 -34.03 -10.71 7.52
CA SER A 516 -35.13 -10.07 8.27
C SER A 516 -34.76 -8.67 8.76
N ALA A 517 -35.75 -7.83 9.03
CA ALA A 517 -35.52 -6.49 9.59
C ALA A 517 -34.71 -6.50 10.89
N ASP A 518 -34.94 -7.51 11.75
CA ASP A 518 -34.21 -7.71 13.01
C ASP A 518 -32.70 -7.86 12.81
N PHE A 519 -32.26 -8.42 11.68
CA PHE A 519 -30.83 -8.56 11.36
C PHE A 519 -30.15 -7.18 11.24
N TYR A 520 -30.83 -6.23 10.62
CA TYR A 520 -30.32 -4.87 10.45
C TYR A 520 -30.39 -4.08 11.77
N GLN A 521 -31.56 -4.11 12.43
CA GLN A 521 -31.81 -3.35 13.67
C GLN A 521 -30.93 -3.77 14.85
N SER A 522 -30.52 -5.04 14.89
CA SER A 522 -29.67 -5.59 15.97
C SER A 522 -28.24 -5.05 15.98
N GLN A 523 -27.81 -4.39 14.89
CA GLN A 523 -26.45 -3.85 14.77
C GLN A 523 -26.48 -2.36 15.10
N GLN A 524 -25.67 -1.93 16.08
CA GLN A 524 -25.59 -0.54 16.53
C GLN A 524 -24.13 -0.06 16.51
N PHE A 525 -23.91 1.18 16.07
CA PHE A 525 -22.58 1.74 15.85
C PHE A 525 -22.38 3.07 16.59
N SER A 526 -21.14 3.29 17.04
CA SER A 526 -20.70 4.56 17.63
C SER A 526 -19.89 5.38 16.62
N GLU A 527 -19.62 6.64 16.93
CA GLU A 527 -18.64 7.45 16.20
C GLU A 527 -17.27 6.73 16.10
N GLY A 528 -16.59 6.89 14.96
CA GLY A 528 -15.33 6.24 14.62
C GLY A 528 -15.47 4.94 13.79
N LEU A 529 -14.43 4.11 13.82
CA LEU A 529 -14.35 2.87 13.05
C LEU A 529 -15.21 1.74 13.65
N ASN A 530 -16.07 1.14 12.84
CA ASN A 530 -16.93 0.01 13.19
C ASN A 530 -16.93 -1.06 12.07
N TYR A 531 -17.71 -2.13 12.27
CA TYR A 531 -17.89 -3.20 11.28
C TYR A 531 -19.36 -3.59 11.12
N ILE A 532 -19.92 -3.39 9.92
CA ILE A 532 -21.24 -3.91 9.53
C ILE A 532 -21.10 -5.39 9.12
N THR A 533 -21.99 -6.25 9.60
CA THR A 533 -22.11 -7.63 9.09
C THR A 533 -23.20 -7.66 8.01
N THR A 534 -22.86 -8.15 6.82
CA THR A 534 -23.78 -8.30 5.68
C THR A 534 -24.43 -9.68 5.68
N ARG A 535 -25.39 -9.92 4.78
CA ARG A 535 -26.21 -11.14 4.73
C ARG A 535 -25.43 -12.45 4.55
N ASP A 536 -24.20 -12.39 4.05
CA ASP A 536 -23.32 -13.55 3.92
C ASP A 536 -22.33 -13.74 5.08
N GLY A 537 -22.42 -12.89 6.09
CA GLY A 537 -21.55 -12.90 7.26
C GLY A 537 -20.21 -12.21 7.03
N THR A 538 -19.99 -11.60 5.86
CA THR A 538 -18.84 -10.73 5.61
C THR A 538 -18.98 -9.47 6.46
N LYS A 539 -17.85 -8.99 6.99
CA LYS A 539 -17.82 -7.77 7.81
C LYS A 539 -17.19 -6.63 7.02
N LEU A 540 -17.95 -5.57 6.75
CA LEU A 540 -17.47 -4.37 6.09
C LEU A 540 -17.06 -3.33 7.12
N SER A 541 -15.88 -2.75 6.94
CA SER A 541 -15.36 -1.65 7.74
C SER A 541 -16.10 -0.36 7.40
N ILE A 542 -16.59 0.33 8.42
CA ILE A 542 -17.26 1.63 8.27
C ILE A 542 -16.64 2.66 9.19
N TYR A 543 -16.68 3.93 8.80
CA TYR A 543 -16.33 5.06 9.65
C TYR A 543 -17.54 5.97 9.81
N VAL A 544 -18.01 6.12 11.05
CA VAL A 544 -19.15 6.96 11.40
C VAL A 544 -18.62 8.29 11.93
N ASP A 545 -19.05 9.39 11.33
CA ASP A 545 -18.71 10.75 11.75
C ASP A 545 -19.99 11.55 11.94
N LEU A 546 -20.21 12.09 13.14
CA LEU A 546 -21.43 12.79 13.51
C LEU A 546 -21.14 14.30 13.65
N PRO A 547 -22.08 15.18 13.24
CA PRO A 547 -21.90 16.63 13.38
C PRO A 547 -21.95 17.10 14.86
N GLY A 548 -22.32 16.21 15.78
CA GLY A 548 -22.29 16.42 17.21
C GLY A 548 -22.52 15.10 17.97
N PRO A 549 -22.54 15.12 19.32
CA PRO A 549 -22.78 13.93 20.12
C PRO A 549 -24.06 13.20 19.70
N ALA A 550 -24.05 11.86 19.66
CA ALA A 550 -25.22 11.06 19.28
C ALA A 550 -26.49 11.41 20.08
N SER A 551 -26.35 11.78 21.37
CA SER A 551 -27.44 12.22 22.24
C SER A 551 -28.10 13.55 21.86
N LYS A 552 -27.45 14.33 20.99
CA LYS A 552 -28.00 15.57 20.42
C LYS A 552 -28.57 15.37 19.02
N GLY A 553 -28.50 14.15 18.49
CA GLY A 553 -29.19 13.76 17.27
C GLY A 553 -30.71 13.63 17.50
N PRO A 554 -31.43 13.07 16.53
CA PRO A 554 -30.92 12.39 15.34
C PRO A 554 -30.56 13.35 14.20
N TYR A 555 -29.66 12.93 13.31
CA TYR A 555 -29.02 13.75 12.26
C TYR A 555 -29.40 13.30 10.83
N PRO A 556 -29.50 14.23 9.87
CA PRO A 556 -29.57 13.87 8.45
C PRO A 556 -28.29 13.13 8.06
N THR A 557 -28.43 11.98 7.42
CA THR A 557 -27.32 11.06 7.22
C THR A 557 -27.11 10.72 5.75
N VAL A 558 -25.86 10.80 5.31
CA VAL A 558 -25.44 10.32 3.99
C VAL A 558 -24.38 9.22 4.11
N VAL A 559 -24.38 8.29 3.16
CA VAL A 559 -23.47 7.15 3.10
C VAL A 559 -22.66 7.20 1.81
N GLU A 560 -21.35 7.01 1.91
CA GLU A 560 -20.45 6.88 0.75
C GLU A 560 -19.81 5.49 0.76
N LEU A 561 -20.04 4.71 -0.30
CA LEU A 561 -19.40 3.41 -0.51
C LEU A 561 -18.26 3.57 -1.52
N SER A 562 -17.04 3.18 -1.15
CA SER A 562 -15.89 3.21 -2.06
C SER A 562 -14.87 2.13 -1.74
N GLY A 563 -14.07 1.77 -2.75
CA GLY A 563 -12.87 0.95 -2.58
C GLY A 563 -11.63 1.78 -2.22
N TYR A 564 -11.74 3.10 -2.21
CA TYR A 564 -10.71 3.98 -1.67
C TYR A 564 -10.67 3.97 -0.14
N ARG A 565 -9.68 4.66 0.44
CA ARG A 565 -9.59 4.88 1.89
C ARG A 565 -10.76 5.75 2.33
N ILE A 566 -11.71 5.11 3.00
CA ILE A 566 -12.90 5.75 3.60
C ILE A 566 -13.04 5.35 5.08
N GLY A 567 -12.62 4.14 5.45
CA GLY A 567 -12.57 3.65 6.84
C GLY A 567 -11.37 4.13 7.65
N ASP A 568 -10.66 5.15 7.17
CA ASP A 568 -9.39 5.64 7.70
C ASP A 568 -9.57 7.04 8.31
N ASP A 569 -9.04 7.27 9.51
CA ASP A 569 -9.19 8.55 10.22
C ASP A 569 -8.31 9.68 9.64
N GLU A 570 -7.36 9.34 8.76
CA GLU A 570 -6.40 10.32 8.22
C GLU A 570 -6.81 10.91 6.85
N VAL A 571 -7.70 10.28 6.09
CA VAL A 571 -8.07 10.71 4.72
C VAL A 571 -9.58 10.63 4.51
N THR A 572 -10.21 11.79 4.25
CA THR A 572 -11.64 11.88 3.95
C THR A 572 -11.85 12.12 2.45
N GLN A 573 -12.77 11.37 1.83
CA GLN A 573 -13.11 11.57 0.41
C GLN A 573 -13.82 12.91 0.19
N PRO A 574 -13.71 13.52 -1.02
CA PRO A 574 -14.23 14.86 -1.26
C PRO A 574 -15.72 15.01 -0.98
N ALA A 575 -16.56 14.07 -1.45
CA ALA A 575 -18.01 14.13 -1.26
C ALA A 575 -18.39 14.03 0.24
N THR A 576 -17.82 13.07 0.96
CA THR A 576 -17.94 12.97 2.43
C THR A 576 -17.49 14.26 3.12
N ALA A 577 -16.34 14.84 2.74
CA ALA A 577 -15.83 16.07 3.36
C ALA A 577 -16.79 17.26 3.17
N ILE A 578 -17.37 17.39 1.97
CA ILE A 578 -18.37 18.42 1.67
C ILE A 578 -19.64 18.19 2.49
N ALA A 579 -20.15 16.96 2.56
CA ALA A 579 -21.32 16.63 3.37
C ALA A 579 -21.11 16.94 4.86
N ARG A 580 -19.93 16.64 5.41
CA ARG A 580 -19.56 17.03 6.79
C ARG A 580 -19.56 18.54 6.98
N ALA A 581 -18.98 19.29 6.03
CA ALA A 581 -18.95 20.74 6.07
C ALA A 581 -20.35 21.38 6.03
N LEU A 582 -21.29 20.70 5.37
CA LEU A 582 -22.73 21.03 5.29
C LEU A 582 -23.55 20.50 6.48
N GLY A 583 -22.92 19.84 7.47
CA GLY A 583 -23.55 19.43 8.72
C GLY A 583 -24.32 18.09 8.67
N TYR A 584 -24.04 17.23 7.69
CA TYR A 584 -24.59 15.87 7.66
C TYR A 584 -23.77 14.91 8.55
N ALA A 585 -24.44 13.94 9.15
CA ALA A 585 -23.77 12.73 9.60
C ALA A 585 -23.30 11.94 8.38
N THR A 586 -22.07 11.44 8.41
CA THR A 586 -21.50 10.71 7.29
C THR A 586 -21.08 9.32 7.72
N VAL A 587 -21.44 8.33 6.90
CA VAL A 587 -20.94 6.96 7.05
C VAL A 587 -20.13 6.61 5.82
N GLY A 588 -18.84 6.52 6.03
CA GLY A 588 -17.92 6.04 5.03
C GLY A 588 -17.81 4.51 5.07
N VAL A 589 -17.97 3.83 3.94
CA VAL A 589 -17.93 2.36 3.87
C VAL A 589 -16.83 1.90 2.92
N ASN A 590 -15.89 1.10 3.44
CA ASN A 590 -14.98 0.36 2.58
C ASN A 590 -15.72 -0.80 1.91
N MET A 591 -15.75 -0.80 0.58
CA MET A 591 -16.30 -1.91 -0.21
C MET A 591 -15.63 -3.24 0.14
N ARG A 592 -16.36 -4.35 -0.08
CA ARG A 592 -15.87 -5.72 0.08
C ARG A 592 -14.46 -5.89 -0.51
N GLY A 593 -13.57 -6.49 0.28
CA GLY A 593 -12.18 -6.73 -0.13
C GLY A 593 -11.27 -5.49 -0.19
N SER A 594 -11.73 -4.32 0.26
CA SER A 594 -10.89 -3.12 0.39
C SER A 594 -10.67 -2.74 1.86
N GLY A 595 -9.51 -2.16 2.19
CA GLY A 595 -9.21 -1.69 3.54
C GLY A 595 -9.33 -2.79 4.61
N CYS A 596 -10.04 -2.50 5.70
CA CYS A 596 -10.35 -3.50 6.73
C CYS A 596 -11.64 -4.31 6.45
N SER A 597 -12.31 -4.13 5.31
CA SER A 597 -13.49 -4.93 4.93
C SER A 597 -13.11 -6.34 4.51
N GLY A 598 -13.93 -7.31 4.89
CA GLY A 598 -13.74 -8.71 4.53
C GLY A 598 -14.10 -9.02 3.08
N GLY A 599 -13.89 -10.27 2.67
CA GLY A 599 -14.15 -10.73 1.31
C GLY A 599 -12.98 -10.44 0.37
N ALA A 600 -13.26 -10.47 -0.93
CA ALA A 600 -12.28 -10.24 -1.99
C ALA A 600 -12.82 -9.17 -2.94
N PHE A 601 -11.93 -8.28 -3.39
CA PHE A 601 -12.32 -7.15 -4.21
C PHE A 601 -12.65 -7.58 -5.65
N GLU A 602 -13.78 -7.08 -6.14
CA GLU A 602 -14.27 -7.25 -7.51
C GLU A 602 -15.22 -6.07 -7.81
N LEU A 603 -14.99 -5.39 -8.95
CA LEU A 603 -15.77 -4.21 -9.32
C LEU A 603 -17.25 -4.58 -9.53
N PHE A 604 -18.13 -3.96 -8.75
CA PHE A 604 -19.59 -4.03 -8.85
C PHE A 604 -20.20 -5.44 -8.97
N SER A 605 -19.53 -6.47 -8.41
CA SER A 605 -20.08 -7.83 -8.34
C SER A 605 -21.47 -7.87 -7.68
N PRO A 606 -22.31 -8.88 -7.97
CA PRO A 606 -23.61 -9.05 -7.31
C PRO A 606 -23.53 -9.02 -5.77
N ALA A 607 -22.45 -9.57 -5.20
CA ALA A 607 -22.20 -9.51 -3.77
C ALA A 607 -21.99 -8.07 -3.25
N LEU A 608 -21.31 -7.22 -4.02
CA LEU A 608 -21.12 -5.80 -3.67
C LEU A 608 -22.44 -5.02 -3.78
N LEU A 609 -23.28 -5.32 -4.78
CA LEU A 609 -24.62 -4.71 -4.90
C LEU A 609 -25.49 -5.09 -3.69
N ALA A 610 -25.47 -6.37 -3.28
CA ALA A 610 -26.16 -6.85 -2.09
C ALA A 610 -25.62 -6.20 -0.79
N ASP A 611 -24.31 -5.99 -0.72
CA ASP A 611 -23.68 -5.27 0.39
C ASP A 611 -24.20 -3.82 0.48
N GLY A 612 -24.39 -3.15 -0.66
CA GLY A 612 -24.98 -1.81 -0.73
C GLY A 612 -26.38 -1.74 -0.11
N TYR A 613 -27.24 -2.69 -0.45
CA TYR A 613 -28.56 -2.85 0.18
C TYR A 613 -28.43 -3.01 1.70
N ASP A 614 -27.60 -3.96 2.14
CA ASP A 614 -27.47 -4.29 3.56
C ASP A 614 -26.91 -3.12 4.37
N VAL A 615 -25.98 -2.35 3.78
CA VAL A 615 -25.43 -1.12 4.38
C VAL A 615 -26.53 -0.09 4.58
N VAL A 616 -27.34 0.20 3.54
CA VAL A 616 -28.42 1.20 3.63
C VAL A 616 -29.42 0.82 4.72
N GLU A 617 -29.91 -0.42 4.73
CA GLU A 617 -30.90 -0.87 5.72
C GLU A 617 -30.33 -0.89 7.15
N THR A 618 -29.04 -1.22 7.32
CA THR A 618 -28.40 -1.22 8.65
C THR A 618 -28.15 0.19 9.17
N ILE A 619 -27.66 1.11 8.33
CA ILE A 619 -27.38 2.49 8.77
C ILE A 619 -28.69 3.25 9.00
N ALA A 620 -29.70 3.04 8.16
CA ALA A 620 -31.01 3.66 8.35
C ALA A 620 -31.70 3.27 9.67
N SER A 621 -31.32 2.14 10.30
CA SER A 621 -31.87 1.68 11.57
C SER A 621 -31.13 2.19 12.82
N GLN A 622 -30.18 3.11 12.69
CA GLN A 622 -29.45 3.65 13.84
C GLN A 622 -30.25 4.78 14.51
N ASP A 623 -30.22 4.82 15.85
CA ASP A 623 -30.99 5.80 16.65
C ASP A 623 -30.64 7.28 16.35
N TRP A 624 -29.45 7.51 15.79
CA TRP A 624 -28.95 8.84 15.45
C TRP A 624 -29.30 9.27 14.02
N VAL A 625 -30.12 8.53 13.26
CA VAL A 625 -30.57 8.92 11.90
C VAL A 625 -31.96 9.57 11.96
N SER A 626 -32.09 10.81 11.45
CA SER A 626 -33.28 11.66 11.70
C SER A 626 -34.59 11.20 11.07
N THR A 627 -34.53 10.44 9.98
CA THR A 627 -35.72 10.03 9.21
C THR A 627 -35.87 8.51 9.10
N ASN A 628 -35.01 7.74 9.80
CA ASN A 628 -34.78 6.31 9.53
C ASN A 628 -34.56 6.03 8.03
N LYS A 629 -34.01 7.00 7.31
CA LYS A 629 -33.62 6.93 5.91
C LYS A 629 -32.30 7.66 5.71
N VAL A 630 -31.55 7.23 4.72
CA VAL A 630 -30.25 7.81 4.38
C VAL A 630 -30.18 8.17 2.90
N GLY A 631 -29.35 9.16 2.58
CA GLY A 631 -28.95 9.44 1.20
C GLY A 631 -27.66 8.71 0.84
N LEU A 632 -27.49 8.33 -0.42
CA LEU A 632 -26.19 7.90 -0.94
C LEU A 632 -25.50 9.08 -1.63
N ILE A 633 -24.20 9.25 -1.37
CA ILE A 633 -23.39 10.31 -1.98
C ILE A 633 -22.05 9.75 -2.45
N GLY A 634 -21.49 10.31 -3.51
CA GLY A 634 -20.11 10.03 -3.87
C GLY A 634 -19.58 10.85 -5.04
N PHE A 635 -18.26 10.91 -5.11
CA PHE A 635 -17.50 11.52 -6.21
C PHE A 635 -16.65 10.45 -6.90
N SER A 636 -16.56 10.48 -8.23
CA SER A 636 -15.76 9.52 -9.00
C SER A 636 -16.18 8.08 -8.71
N TYR A 637 -15.23 7.21 -8.33
CA TYR A 637 -15.53 5.83 -7.94
C TYR A 637 -16.55 5.70 -6.79
N GLY A 638 -16.58 6.65 -5.85
CA GLY A 638 -17.62 6.69 -4.81
C GLY A 638 -19.00 6.99 -5.38
N GLY A 639 -19.09 7.83 -6.42
CA GLY A 639 -20.34 8.13 -7.13
C GLY A 639 -20.88 6.91 -7.88
N LEU A 640 -20.01 6.15 -8.54
CA LEU A 640 -20.38 4.86 -9.13
C LEU A 640 -20.83 3.87 -8.05
N GLY A 641 -20.16 3.84 -6.89
CA GLY A 641 -20.55 3.04 -5.73
C GLY A 641 -21.93 3.39 -5.18
N ALA A 642 -22.25 4.68 -5.08
CA ALA A 642 -23.55 5.18 -4.66
C ALA A 642 -24.67 4.73 -5.61
N LEU A 643 -24.45 4.89 -6.91
CA LEU A 643 -25.39 4.43 -7.93
C LEU A 643 -25.55 2.90 -7.88
N ALA A 644 -24.45 2.15 -7.78
CA ALA A 644 -24.47 0.69 -7.76
C ALA A 644 -25.25 0.17 -6.55
N ALA A 645 -25.02 0.73 -5.35
CA ALA A 645 -25.78 0.40 -4.16
C ALA A 645 -27.27 0.72 -4.34
N ALA A 646 -27.60 1.88 -4.92
CA ALA A 646 -28.99 2.28 -5.16
C ALA A 646 -29.73 1.39 -6.17
N SER A 647 -29.01 0.77 -7.12
CA SER A 647 -29.60 -0.12 -8.12
C SER A 647 -30.26 -1.37 -7.52
N SER A 648 -29.87 -1.74 -6.29
CA SER A 648 -30.51 -2.81 -5.50
C SER A 648 -31.84 -2.39 -4.84
N ALA A 649 -32.28 -1.15 -5.05
CA ALA A 649 -33.54 -0.57 -4.56
C ALA A 649 -33.81 -0.76 -3.05
N PRO A 650 -32.90 -0.36 -2.14
CA PRO A 650 -33.13 -0.47 -0.71
C PRO A 650 -34.28 0.46 -0.25
N PRO A 651 -35.30 -0.06 0.47
CA PRO A 651 -36.48 0.71 0.85
C PRO A 651 -36.20 1.89 1.79
N SER A 652 -35.11 1.83 2.54
CA SER A 652 -34.68 2.88 3.48
C SER A 652 -33.78 3.96 2.83
N LEU A 653 -33.58 3.90 1.51
CA LEU A 653 -32.91 4.96 0.74
C LEU A 653 -33.88 6.11 0.44
N ASN A 654 -33.42 7.36 0.57
CA ASN A 654 -34.22 8.54 0.23
C ASN A 654 -33.79 9.22 -1.09
N SER A 655 -32.50 9.20 -1.43
CA SER A 655 -31.96 9.83 -2.64
C SER A 655 -30.53 9.36 -2.94
N VAL A 656 -30.07 9.66 -4.16
CA VAL A 656 -28.70 9.39 -4.60
C VAL A 656 -28.10 10.63 -5.24
N THR A 657 -26.87 10.96 -4.85
CA THR A 657 -26.06 12.03 -5.41
C THR A 657 -24.75 11.44 -5.95
N ALA A 658 -24.50 11.54 -7.25
CA ALA A 658 -23.28 11.05 -7.87
C ALA A 658 -22.61 12.12 -8.74
N LEU A 659 -21.34 12.39 -8.45
CA LEU A 659 -20.56 13.45 -9.07
C LEU A 659 -19.41 12.85 -9.87
N SER A 660 -19.18 13.38 -11.08
CA SER A 660 -18.16 12.93 -12.04
C SER A 660 -18.12 11.41 -12.15
N ILE A 661 -19.11 10.85 -12.86
CA ILE A 661 -19.20 9.42 -13.17
C ILE A 661 -19.24 9.22 -14.69
N TYR A 662 -18.84 8.03 -15.17
CA TYR A 662 -19.09 7.61 -16.55
C TYR A 662 -20.46 6.96 -16.66
N GLY A 663 -21.06 6.99 -17.85
CA GLY A 663 -22.31 6.30 -18.12
C GLY A 663 -22.11 4.83 -18.53
N ASP A 664 -21.17 4.57 -19.44
CA ASP A 664 -20.80 3.23 -19.92
C ASP A 664 -19.28 3.01 -19.76
N ALA A 665 -18.90 1.92 -19.09
CA ALA A 665 -17.49 1.61 -18.82
C ALA A 665 -16.70 1.35 -20.10
N ARG A 666 -17.36 0.98 -21.22
CA ARG A 666 -16.70 0.84 -22.52
C ARG A 666 -16.22 2.18 -23.04
N GLN A 667 -16.95 3.27 -22.82
CA GLN A 667 -16.50 4.61 -23.24
C GLN A 667 -15.38 5.13 -22.35
N ALA A 668 -15.37 4.76 -21.06
CA ALA A 668 -14.30 5.09 -20.13
C ALA A 668 -12.98 4.36 -20.46
N LEU A 669 -13.06 3.05 -20.72
CA LEU A 669 -11.91 2.16 -20.84
C LEU A 669 -11.45 1.95 -22.30
N HIS A 670 -12.40 1.92 -23.23
CA HIS A 670 -12.18 1.65 -24.65
C HIS A 670 -12.96 2.62 -25.57
N PRO A 671 -12.81 3.94 -25.39
CA PRO A 671 -13.55 4.95 -26.17
C PRO A 671 -13.40 4.70 -27.68
N GLY A 672 -14.52 4.52 -28.37
CA GLY A 672 -14.52 4.26 -29.82
C GLY A 672 -13.82 2.96 -30.25
N GLY A 673 -13.55 2.03 -29.32
CA GLY A 673 -12.78 0.80 -29.56
C GLY A 673 -11.27 0.93 -29.33
N LEU A 674 -10.78 2.10 -28.89
CA LEU A 674 -9.37 2.33 -28.57
C LEU A 674 -9.14 2.11 -27.08
N SER A 675 -8.24 1.20 -26.72
CA SER A 675 -7.91 0.96 -25.31
C SER A 675 -7.16 2.15 -24.69
N ASN A 676 -7.79 2.81 -23.73
CA ASN A 676 -7.27 3.97 -23.00
C ASN A 676 -6.14 3.53 -22.05
N SER A 677 -4.89 3.86 -22.40
CA SER A 677 -3.70 3.59 -21.61
C SER A 677 -3.36 4.67 -20.58
N GLY A 678 -4.22 5.69 -20.46
CA GLY A 678 -4.05 6.83 -19.56
C GLY A 678 -4.43 6.51 -18.12
N PHE A 679 -5.14 7.46 -17.48
CA PHE A 679 -5.55 7.36 -16.08
C PHE A 679 -6.16 6.01 -15.66
N PRO A 680 -7.10 5.40 -16.41
CA PRO A 680 -7.81 4.21 -15.95
C PRO A 680 -6.90 3.03 -15.59
N ILE A 681 -5.82 2.78 -16.34
CA ILE A 681 -4.89 1.67 -16.05
C ILE A 681 -4.16 1.89 -14.74
N GLY A 682 -3.57 3.08 -14.55
CA GLY A 682 -2.85 3.39 -13.31
C GLY A 682 -3.77 3.33 -12.09
N TRP A 683 -5.01 3.82 -12.23
CA TRP A 683 -6.03 3.72 -11.19
C TRP A 683 -6.38 2.25 -10.86
N MET A 684 -6.65 1.42 -11.87
CA MET A 684 -6.96 0.00 -11.69
C MET A 684 -5.80 -0.79 -11.06
N GLN A 685 -4.56 -0.49 -11.46
CA GLN A 685 -3.37 -1.10 -10.86
C GLN A 685 -3.24 -0.74 -9.37
N ASN A 686 -3.49 0.53 -9.03
CA ASN A 686 -3.46 1.00 -7.64
C ASN A 686 -4.56 0.34 -6.79
N LEU A 687 -5.79 0.25 -7.29
CA LEU A 687 -6.87 -0.47 -6.60
C LEU A 687 -6.53 -1.94 -6.38
N THR A 688 -6.00 -2.62 -7.39
CA THR A 688 -5.58 -4.03 -7.30
C THR A 688 -4.46 -4.20 -6.27
N ALA A 689 -3.51 -3.25 -6.21
CA ALA A 689 -2.43 -3.28 -5.25
C ALA A 689 -2.93 -3.03 -3.81
N ASP A 690 -3.85 -2.08 -3.62
CA ASP A 690 -4.42 -1.73 -2.31
C ASP A 690 -5.35 -2.82 -1.77
N ALA A 691 -6.01 -3.58 -2.64
CA ALA A 691 -6.85 -4.73 -2.28
C ALA A 691 -6.05 -5.98 -1.86
N LYS A 692 -4.71 -5.96 -1.94
CA LYS A 692 -3.89 -7.09 -1.50
C LYS A 692 -3.86 -7.21 0.03
N PRO A 693 -3.71 -8.44 0.57
CA PRO A 693 -3.67 -8.67 2.01
C PRO A 693 -2.65 -7.77 2.72
N PHE A 694 -3.12 -7.00 3.70
CA PHE A 694 -2.30 -6.11 4.52
C PHE A 694 -1.53 -5.04 3.72
N ALA A 695 -1.91 -4.72 2.48
CA ALA A 695 -1.16 -3.76 1.68
C ALA A 695 -1.20 -2.31 2.23
N PRO A 696 -2.38 -1.73 2.57
CA PRO A 696 -2.43 -0.37 3.08
C PRO A 696 -1.79 -0.23 4.46
N LYS A 697 -1.00 0.83 4.68
CA LYS A 697 -0.30 1.08 5.96
C LYS A 697 -1.25 1.22 7.15
N TRP A 698 -2.41 1.85 6.96
CA TRP A 698 -3.41 2.02 8.02
C TRP A 698 -4.02 0.69 8.43
N VAL A 699 -4.26 -0.24 7.49
CA VAL A 699 -4.70 -1.61 7.78
C VAL A 699 -3.66 -2.33 8.64
N GLN A 700 -2.38 -2.22 8.28
CA GLN A 700 -1.29 -2.79 9.08
C GLN A 700 -1.27 -2.21 10.50
N LYS A 701 -1.41 -0.89 10.64
CA LYS A 701 -1.49 -0.17 11.92
C LYS A 701 -2.65 -0.70 12.76
N ARG A 702 -3.88 -0.78 12.22
CA ARG A 702 -5.06 -1.33 12.91
C ARG A 702 -4.84 -2.77 13.40
N VAL A 703 -4.27 -3.62 12.55
CA VAL A 703 -3.97 -5.02 12.90
C VAL A 703 -2.88 -5.13 13.97
N GLN A 704 -1.91 -4.21 13.97
CA GLN A 704 -0.85 -4.12 14.99
C GLN A 704 -1.39 -3.60 16.32
N GLU A 705 -2.37 -2.70 16.29
CA GLU A 705 -3.11 -2.19 17.46
C GLU A 705 -4.08 -3.22 18.07
N GLY A 706 -4.24 -4.38 17.44
CA GLY A 706 -4.99 -5.51 17.99
C GLY A 706 -6.36 -5.75 17.37
N ASP A 707 -6.70 -5.08 16.26
CA ASP A 707 -7.97 -5.29 15.56
C ASP A 707 -8.00 -6.68 14.87
N THR A 708 -8.59 -7.65 15.58
CA THR A 708 -8.71 -9.03 15.10
C THR A 708 -9.75 -9.19 13.99
N THR A 709 -10.76 -8.31 13.93
CA THR A 709 -11.74 -8.30 12.84
C THR A 709 -11.07 -7.89 11.55
N CYS A 710 -10.34 -6.76 11.55
CA CYS A 710 -9.56 -6.34 10.38
C CYS A 710 -8.60 -7.44 9.92
N ARG A 711 -7.86 -8.06 10.85
CA ARG A 711 -6.92 -9.14 10.53
C ARG A 711 -7.60 -10.32 9.82
N ASN A 712 -8.75 -10.77 10.34
CA ASN A 712 -9.48 -11.90 9.77
C ASN A 712 -10.08 -11.54 8.41
N ASN A 713 -10.51 -10.29 8.25
CA ASN A 713 -11.04 -9.78 7.00
C ASN A 713 -10.01 -9.80 5.85
N GLN A 714 -8.72 -9.70 6.15
CA GLN A 714 -7.64 -9.80 5.15
C GLN A 714 -7.48 -11.19 4.52
N LEU A 715 -8.04 -12.26 5.10
CA LEU A 715 -7.76 -13.63 4.66
C LEU A 715 -8.18 -13.89 3.21
N LEU A 716 -9.26 -13.26 2.74
CA LEU A 716 -9.78 -13.45 1.38
C LEU A 716 -9.24 -12.43 0.37
N HIS A 717 -8.44 -11.44 0.80
CA HIS A 717 -7.95 -10.35 -0.06
C HIS A 717 -7.05 -10.85 -1.21
N SER A 718 -6.33 -11.95 -1.01
CA SER A 718 -5.53 -12.62 -2.04
C SER A 718 -6.35 -13.22 -3.18
N GLN A 719 -7.68 -13.32 -3.01
CA GLN A 719 -8.63 -13.81 -4.00
C GLN A 719 -9.30 -12.68 -4.80
N ALA A 720 -8.79 -11.43 -4.68
CA ALA A 720 -9.24 -10.29 -5.47
C ALA A 720 -9.06 -10.55 -6.97
N VAL A 721 -9.98 -10.04 -7.78
CA VAL A 721 -9.92 -10.14 -9.25
C VAL A 721 -8.89 -9.13 -9.77
N ASP A 722 -8.02 -9.57 -10.67
CA ASP A 722 -7.15 -8.66 -11.42
C ASP A 722 -7.99 -7.91 -12.45
N ILE A 723 -8.33 -6.66 -12.13
CA ILE A 723 -9.22 -5.83 -12.94
C ILE A 723 -8.55 -5.34 -14.22
N VAL A 724 -7.23 -5.19 -14.23
CA VAL A 724 -6.50 -4.82 -15.45
C VAL A 724 -6.55 -5.97 -16.44
N GLU A 725 -6.24 -7.19 -15.98
CA GLU A 725 -6.31 -8.38 -16.82
C GLU A 725 -7.74 -8.62 -17.33
N ARG A 726 -8.76 -8.42 -16.47
CA ARG A 726 -10.17 -8.66 -16.83
C ARG A 726 -10.70 -7.69 -17.89
N TYR A 727 -10.34 -6.41 -17.81
CA TYR A 727 -10.99 -5.36 -18.60
C TYR A 727 -10.09 -4.71 -19.66
N MET A 728 -8.76 -4.84 -19.61
CA MET A 728 -7.85 -4.13 -20.53
C MET A 728 -7.14 -5.03 -21.55
N ARG A 729 -7.09 -6.36 -21.38
CA ARG A 729 -6.29 -7.27 -22.24
C ARG A 729 -7.11 -7.91 -23.37
N ASP A 730 -6.84 -7.55 -24.62
CA ASP A 730 -7.30 -8.22 -25.86
C ASP A 730 -8.82 -8.51 -25.93
N VAL A 731 -9.68 -7.54 -25.56
CA VAL A 731 -11.11 -7.80 -25.34
C VAL A 731 -12.02 -7.32 -26.49
N PRO A 732 -12.79 -8.20 -27.15
CA PRO A 732 -14.01 -7.79 -27.85
C PRO A 732 -15.01 -7.27 -26.81
N LEU A 733 -15.59 -6.09 -27.03
CA LEU A 733 -16.53 -5.40 -26.13
C LEU A 733 -17.80 -6.25 -25.85
N ASP A 734 -17.70 -7.21 -24.91
CA ASP A 734 -18.74 -8.16 -24.54
C ASP A 734 -19.55 -7.71 -23.32
N GLU A 735 -20.43 -8.59 -22.82
CA GLU A 735 -21.37 -8.32 -21.73
C GLU A 735 -20.69 -8.08 -20.37
N ARG A 736 -19.40 -8.40 -20.18
CA ARG A 736 -18.72 -8.19 -18.89
C ARG A 736 -18.61 -6.72 -18.48
N PHE A 737 -18.68 -5.79 -19.42
CA PHE A 737 -18.72 -4.36 -19.12
C PHE A 737 -20.09 -3.91 -18.60
N ASP A 738 -21.15 -4.66 -18.85
CA ASP A 738 -22.50 -4.34 -18.39
C ASP A 738 -22.58 -4.39 -16.86
N ASP A 739 -21.83 -5.31 -16.24
CA ASP A 739 -21.69 -5.44 -14.79
C ASP A 739 -21.18 -4.17 -14.12
N ILE A 740 -20.38 -3.36 -14.83
CA ILE A 740 -19.71 -2.17 -14.31
C ILE A 740 -20.22 -0.86 -14.94
N SER A 741 -21.30 -0.91 -15.72
CA SER A 741 -21.83 0.24 -16.48
C SER A 741 -23.18 0.74 -15.93
N PRO A 742 -23.23 1.95 -15.33
CA PRO A 742 -24.49 2.56 -14.88
C PRO A 742 -25.58 2.59 -15.95
N SER A 743 -25.21 2.72 -17.23
CA SER A 743 -26.13 2.67 -18.36
C SER A 743 -27.04 1.44 -18.36
N VAL A 744 -26.63 0.32 -17.75
CA VAL A 744 -27.37 -0.94 -17.69
C VAL A 744 -28.27 -1.02 -16.46
N TRP A 745 -27.75 -0.69 -15.28
CA TRP A 745 -28.42 -0.93 -14.00
C TRP A 745 -29.10 0.32 -13.39
N ALA A 746 -28.85 1.53 -13.92
CA ALA A 746 -29.50 2.77 -13.47
C ALA A 746 -31.04 2.76 -13.60
N LYS A 747 -31.58 1.96 -14.54
CA LYS A 747 -33.04 1.79 -14.73
C LYS A 747 -33.77 1.25 -13.51
N SER A 748 -33.06 0.62 -12.57
CA SER A 748 -33.61 0.05 -11.34
C SER A 748 -33.63 1.03 -10.17
N ILE A 749 -32.96 2.19 -10.30
CA ILE A 749 -32.89 3.20 -9.24
C ILE A 749 -34.23 3.93 -9.16
N ASN A 750 -34.95 3.75 -8.06
CA ASN A 750 -36.33 4.19 -7.86
C ASN A 750 -36.50 5.31 -6.81
N VAL A 751 -35.41 6.03 -6.53
CA VAL A 751 -35.36 7.20 -5.65
C VAL A 751 -34.90 8.43 -6.44
N PRO A 752 -35.15 9.66 -5.95
CA PRO A 752 -34.62 10.89 -6.53
C PRO A 752 -33.10 10.84 -6.77
N VAL A 753 -32.64 11.31 -7.93
CA VAL A 753 -31.23 11.26 -8.35
C VAL A 753 -30.72 12.66 -8.70
N PHE A 754 -29.55 13.02 -8.17
CA PHE A 754 -28.78 14.18 -8.58
C PHE A 754 -27.44 13.73 -9.20
N LEU A 755 -27.17 14.21 -10.40
CA LEU A 755 -25.95 13.93 -11.16
C LEU A 755 -25.25 15.23 -11.51
N ALA A 756 -23.92 15.24 -11.47
CA ALA A 756 -23.13 16.31 -12.04
C ALA A 756 -21.89 15.77 -12.77
N GLY A 757 -21.51 16.38 -13.89
CA GLY A 757 -20.35 15.95 -14.67
C GLY A 757 -19.81 17.02 -15.61
N GLN A 758 -18.73 16.68 -16.29
CA GLN A 758 -18.01 17.61 -17.17
C GLN A 758 -17.90 17.09 -18.60
N PHE A 759 -17.98 18.01 -19.57
CA PHE A 759 -17.81 17.68 -20.99
C PHE A 759 -16.38 17.27 -21.36
N GLN A 760 -15.37 17.71 -20.61
CA GLN A 760 -13.98 17.36 -20.79
C GLN A 760 -13.43 16.52 -19.62
N ASP A 761 -14.30 15.76 -18.93
CA ASP A 761 -13.85 14.82 -17.91
C ASP A 761 -12.92 13.78 -18.52
N SER A 762 -11.67 13.91 -18.13
CA SER A 762 -10.54 13.21 -18.72
C SER A 762 -9.97 12.16 -17.77
N THR A 763 -10.67 11.84 -16.68
CA THR A 763 -10.25 10.79 -15.72
C THR A 763 -11.00 9.52 -16.01
N ILE A 764 -12.31 9.63 -16.20
CA ILE A 764 -13.22 8.49 -16.31
C ILE A 764 -14.10 8.54 -17.57
N GLY A 765 -14.08 9.63 -18.34
CA GLY A 765 -14.89 9.81 -19.54
C GLY A 765 -16.03 10.80 -19.33
N ASN A 766 -16.58 11.25 -20.45
CA ASN A 766 -17.52 12.37 -20.51
C ASN A 766 -18.93 11.97 -20.98
N ASP A 767 -19.24 10.68 -21.06
CA ASP A 767 -20.47 10.15 -21.66
C ASP A 767 -21.71 10.17 -20.74
N LEU A 768 -21.57 10.63 -19.49
CA LEU A 768 -22.65 10.69 -18.49
C LEU A 768 -23.98 11.22 -19.05
N ALA A 769 -23.91 12.35 -19.77
CA ALA A 769 -25.09 13.04 -20.26
C ALA A 769 -25.91 12.17 -21.21
N ASP A 770 -25.25 11.37 -22.05
CA ASP A 770 -25.89 10.52 -23.05
C ASP A 770 -26.62 9.32 -22.43
N HIS A 771 -26.32 9.01 -21.16
CA HIS A 771 -26.94 7.95 -20.39
C HIS A 771 -27.96 8.45 -19.35
N PHE A 772 -28.21 9.76 -19.27
CA PHE A 772 -29.17 10.36 -18.34
C PHE A 772 -30.61 9.85 -18.50
N ALA A 773 -31.00 9.50 -19.73
CA ALA A 773 -32.31 8.94 -20.03
C ALA A 773 -32.54 7.58 -19.35
N ASN A 774 -31.47 6.81 -19.06
CA ASN A 774 -31.55 5.44 -18.53
C ASN A 774 -32.08 5.36 -17.09
N PHE A 775 -32.09 6.47 -16.35
CA PHE A 775 -32.75 6.58 -15.05
C PHE A 775 -34.27 6.66 -15.23
N THR A 776 -34.88 5.55 -15.65
CA THR A 776 -36.31 5.49 -16.02
C THR A 776 -37.25 5.26 -14.84
N ALA A 777 -36.77 4.65 -13.76
CA ALA A 777 -37.56 4.41 -12.54
C ALA A 777 -37.45 5.53 -11.50
N ALA A 778 -36.50 6.47 -11.68
CA ALA A 778 -36.29 7.56 -10.75
C ALA A 778 -37.50 8.52 -10.79
N PRO A 779 -38.14 8.82 -9.65
CA PRO A 779 -39.28 9.75 -9.59
C PRO A 779 -38.87 11.20 -9.90
N LEU A 780 -37.61 11.56 -9.65
CA LEU A 780 -37.00 12.83 -10.05
C LEU A 780 -35.54 12.55 -10.44
N LYS A 781 -35.06 13.20 -11.49
CA LYS A 781 -33.64 13.19 -11.86
C LYS A 781 -33.19 14.58 -12.28
N LYS A 782 -32.05 15.01 -11.73
CA LYS A 782 -31.42 16.30 -12.04
C LYS A 782 -29.99 16.07 -12.52
N LEU A 783 -29.60 16.75 -13.60
CA LEU A 783 -28.28 16.68 -14.20
C LEU A 783 -27.69 18.08 -14.36
N VAL A 784 -26.52 18.29 -13.78
CA VAL A 784 -25.75 19.53 -13.92
C VAL A 784 -24.50 19.26 -14.76
N LEU A 785 -24.33 19.96 -15.88
CA LEU A 785 -23.19 19.81 -16.78
C LEU A 785 -22.41 21.12 -16.89
N THR A 786 -21.10 21.01 -16.98
CA THR A 786 -20.20 22.16 -17.21
C THR A 786 -19.04 21.77 -18.11
N ASN A 787 -18.45 22.72 -18.84
CA ASN A 787 -17.10 22.50 -19.36
C ASN A 787 -16.11 22.43 -18.18
N GLY A 788 -15.07 21.62 -18.31
CA GLY A 788 -14.11 21.43 -17.22
C GLY A 788 -13.52 20.04 -17.11
N THR A 789 -12.73 19.87 -16.06
CA THR A 789 -11.95 18.67 -15.74
C THR A 789 -12.63 17.88 -14.63
N HIS A 790 -12.16 16.67 -14.34
CA HIS A 790 -12.82 15.75 -13.40
C HIS A 790 -13.18 16.36 -12.03
N GLY A 791 -12.35 17.24 -11.48
CA GLY A 791 -12.58 17.89 -10.20
C GLY A 791 -13.60 19.03 -10.21
N ASP A 792 -14.06 19.49 -11.38
CA ASP A 792 -14.98 20.64 -11.46
C ASP A 792 -16.41 20.29 -10.98
N ALA A 793 -16.74 19.00 -10.76
CA ALA A 793 -18.03 18.62 -10.15
C ALA A 793 -18.11 18.93 -8.65
N ILE A 794 -16.98 19.22 -8.02
CA ILE A 794 -16.91 19.68 -6.62
C ILE A 794 -16.56 21.16 -6.53
N ALA A 795 -16.77 21.92 -7.62
CA ALA A 795 -16.69 23.36 -7.59
C ALA A 795 -17.89 23.96 -6.84
N PRO A 796 -17.76 25.15 -6.21
CA PRO A 796 -18.83 25.78 -5.44
C PRO A 796 -20.17 25.90 -6.20
N GLN A 797 -20.11 26.23 -7.49
CA GLN A 797 -21.28 26.30 -8.37
C GLN A 797 -22.09 25.00 -8.44
N VAL A 798 -21.44 23.84 -8.35
CA VAL A 798 -22.12 22.53 -8.33
C VAL A 798 -22.53 22.15 -6.91
N ILE A 799 -21.68 22.45 -5.92
CA ILE A 799 -21.98 22.17 -4.50
C ILE A 799 -23.26 22.88 -4.05
N TRP A 800 -23.52 24.12 -4.50
CA TRP A 800 -24.79 24.80 -4.21
C TRP A 800 -25.99 23.94 -4.66
N ARG A 801 -26.02 23.52 -5.92
CA ARG A 801 -27.12 22.72 -6.49
C ARG A 801 -27.27 21.37 -5.79
N MET A 802 -26.14 20.78 -5.38
CA MET A 802 -26.12 19.56 -4.59
C MET A 802 -26.70 19.78 -3.18
N ASP A 803 -26.37 20.87 -2.49
CA ASP A 803 -26.89 21.15 -1.15
C ASP A 803 -28.40 21.45 -1.16
N GLU A 804 -28.92 22.13 -2.19
CA GLU A 804 -30.37 22.29 -2.37
C GLU A 804 -31.06 20.92 -2.47
N PHE A 805 -30.52 20.00 -3.27
CA PHE A 805 -31.05 18.64 -3.40
C PHE A 805 -30.99 17.86 -2.08
N LEU A 806 -29.83 17.84 -1.41
CA LEU A 806 -29.66 17.11 -0.16
C LEU A 806 -30.53 17.70 0.96
N SER A 807 -30.67 19.02 1.04
CA SER A 807 -31.51 19.69 2.02
C SER A 807 -32.97 19.28 1.88
N LEU A 808 -33.45 19.11 0.65
CA LEU A 808 -34.83 18.73 0.38
C LEU A 808 -35.08 17.23 0.58
N TYR A 809 -34.19 16.37 0.08
CA TYR A 809 -34.42 14.93 0.03
C TYR A 809 -33.85 14.15 1.21
N VAL A 810 -32.78 14.65 1.85
CA VAL A 810 -32.16 14.01 3.02
C VAL A 810 -32.56 14.72 4.30
N ARG A 811 -32.39 16.05 4.35
CA ARG A 811 -32.63 16.83 5.58
C ARG A 811 -34.10 17.21 5.80
N ARG A 812 -34.87 17.31 4.71
CA ARG A 812 -36.30 17.71 4.68
C ARG A 812 -36.56 19.11 5.25
N GLU A 813 -35.76 20.07 4.84
CA GLU A 813 -35.92 21.48 5.22
C GLU A 813 -35.73 22.44 4.03
N VAL A 814 -36.07 23.71 4.21
CA VAL A 814 -35.76 24.76 3.23
C VAL A 814 -34.23 24.94 3.19
N PRO A 815 -33.58 24.87 2.02
CA PRO A 815 -32.13 25.04 1.91
C PRO A 815 -31.69 26.41 2.45
N ALA A 816 -30.60 26.44 3.21
CA ALA A 816 -30.00 27.70 3.63
C ALA A 816 -29.45 28.47 2.43
N LYS A 817 -29.15 29.77 2.62
CA LYS A 817 -28.40 30.52 1.61
C LYS A 817 -26.99 29.97 1.52
N PHE A 818 -26.56 29.63 0.31
CA PHE A 818 -25.26 29.05 0.06
C PHE A 818 -24.15 30.09 0.26
N ASP A 819 -23.10 29.72 0.98
CA ASP A 819 -21.88 30.53 1.17
C ASP A 819 -20.67 29.71 0.68
N PRO A 820 -20.14 29.99 -0.53
CA PRO A 820 -19.03 29.24 -1.11
C PRO A 820 -17.75 29.34 -0.28
N GLY A 821 -17.50 30.49 0.35
CA GLY A 821 -16.29 30.78 1.08
C GLY A 821 -16.25 29.99 2.38
N ALA A 822 -17.39 29.91 3.07
CA ALA A 822 -17.53 29.10 4.29
C ALA A 822 -17.33 27.60 4.02
N ILE A 823 -17.87 27.08 2.91
CA ILE A 823 -17.72 25.65 2.55
C ILE A 823 -16.30 25.34 2.10
N LEU A 824 -15.68 26.20 1.30
CA LEU A 824 -14.31 25.96 0.85
C LEU A 824 -13.30 26.06 2.00
N ALA A 825 -13.46 27.04 2.91
CA ALA A 825 -12.60 27.16 4.08
C ALA A 825 -12.62 25.90 4.97
N LYS A 826 -13.77 25.21 5.05
CA LYS A 826 -13.93 23.97 5.81
C LYS A 826 -13.40 22.73 5.06
N THR A 827 -13.52 22.69 3.74
CA THR A 827 -13.19 21.50 2.93
C THR A 827 -11.77 21.53 2.36
N ARG A 828 -11.18 22.72 2.18
CA ARG A 828 -9.82 22.94 1.64
C ARG A 828 -9.07 24.06 2.40
N PRO A 829 -8.53 23.76 3.59
CA PRO A 829 -7.78 24.74 4.38
C PRO A 829 -6.57 25.28 3.60
N GLY A 830 -6.49 26.60 3.41
CA GLY A 830 -5.37 27.27 2.73
C GLY A 830 -5.65 27.78 1.31
N VAL A 831 -6.84 27.53 0.76
CA VAL A 831 -7.33 28.24 -0.44
C VAL A 831 -7.87 29.61 -0.01
N ASP A 832 -7.48 30.66 -0.73
CA ASP A 832 -7.98 32.02 -0.49
C ASP A 832 -9.46 32.11 -0.89
N SER A 833 -10.33 32.38 0.08
CA SER A 833 -11.78 32.50 -0.13
C SER A 833 -12.15 33.64 -1.08
N ASP A 834 -11.30 34.67 -1.18
CA ASP A 834 -11.55 35.84 -2.03
C ASP A 834 -11.34 35.54 -3.53
N LEU A 835 -10.72 34.39 -3.85
CA LEU A 835 -10.47 33.92 -5.22
C LEU A 835 -11.55 32.95 -5.72
N VAL A 836 -12.68 32.83 -5.01
CA VAL A 836 -13.70 31.79 -5.25
C VAL A 836 -14.99 32.40 -5.80
N PRO A 837 -15.16 32.46 -7.11
CA PRO A 837 -16.42 32.88 -7.72
C PRO A 837 -17.52 31.82 -7.52
N GLU A 838 -18.73 32.27 -7.21
CA GLU A 838 -19.94 31.42 -7.02
C GLU A 838 -20.44 30.78 -8.32
N GLY A 839 -20.08 31.36 -9.47
CA GLY A 839 -20.74 31.07 -10.74
C GLY A 839 -22.14 31.70 -10.81
N PRO A 840 -22.98 31.31 -11.79
CA PRO A 840 -24.31 31.86 -11.95
C PRO A 840 -25.26 31.28 -10.88
N THR A 841 -26.13 32.14 -10.37
CA THR A 841 -27.25 31.72 -9.51
C THR A 841 -28.07 30.64 -10.22
N PRO A 842 -28.49 29.57 -9.53
CA PRO A 842 -29.38 28.55 -10.09
C PRO A 842 -30.63 29.18 -10.74
N VAL A 843 -31.14 28.51 -11.77
CA VAL A 843 -32.32 28.96 -12.55
C VAL A 843 -33.54 29.22 -11.65
N THR A 844 -33.61 28.61 -10.46
CA THR A 844 -34.60 28.95 -9.43
C THR A 844 -33.95 28.83 -8.05
N SER A 845 -33.89 29.95 -7.30
CA SER A 845 -33.48 29.94 -5.88
C SER A 845 -34.61 29.37 -5.03
N VAL A 846 -34.39 28.19 -4.45
CA VAL A 846 -35.38 27.54 -3.55
C VAL A 846 -35.20 27.95 -2.09
N SER A 847 -34.05 28.56 -1.75
CA SER A 847 -33.72 29.03 -0.39
C SER A 847 -34.60 30.18 0.10
N ASP A 848 -35.30 30.90 -0.79
CA ASP A 848 -36.18 32.02 -0.44
C ASP A 848 -37.66 31.58 -0.26
N GLN A 849 -37.95 30.28 -0.35
CA GLN A 849 -39.31 29.75 -0.23
C GLN A 849 -39.79 29.71 1.24
N PRO A 850 -41.08 29.98 1.50
CA PRO A 850 -41.60 30.18 2.86
C PRO A 850 -41.77 28.89 3.68
N SER A 851 -41.75 27.71 3.03
CA SER A 851 -41.88 26.40 3.69
C SER A 851 -41.14 25.31 2.92
N PHE A 852 -40.92 24.17 3.57
CA PHE A 852 -40.30 22.99 2.95
C PHE A 852 -41.11 22.51 1.73
N GLU A 853 -42.43 22.43 1.82
CA GLU A 853 -43.30 21.99 0.73
C GLU A 853 -43.25 22.94 -0.47
N ALA A 854 -43.18 24.25 -0.21
CA ALA A 854 -43.01 25.26 -1.25
C ALA A 854 -41.63 25.16 -1.91
N ALA A 855 -40.57 24.94 -1.12
CA ALA A 855 -39.22 24.71 -1.60
C ALA A 855 -39.11 23.45 -2.46
N LEU A 856 -39.66 22.32 -1.99
CA LEU A 856 -39.68 21.06 -2.72
C LEU A 856 -40.46 21.18 -4.04
N SER A 857 -41.65 21.77 -4.00
CA SER A 857 -42.47 21.97 -5.21
C SER A 857 -41.76 22.88 -6.22
N ALA A 858 -41.13 23.96 -5.75
CA ALA A 858 -40.36 24.85 -6.60
C ALA A 858 -39.15 24.14 -7.23
N TYR A 859 -38.46 23.30 -6.46
CA TYR A 859 -37.33 22.51 -6.92
C TYR A 859 -37.74 21.47 -7.98
N GLU A 860 -38.82 20.73 -7.74
CA GLU A 860 -39.31 19.70 -8.68
C GLU A 860 -39.73 20.30 -10.03
N LEU A 861 -40.19 21.56 -10.05
CA LEU A 861 -40.54 22.30 -11.27
C LEU A 861 -39.33 22.87 -12.03
N THR A 862 -38.12 22.81 -11.46
CA THR A 862 -36.91 23.22 -12.18
C THR A 862 -36.67 22.29 -13.38
N PRO A 863 -35.95 22.74 -14.42
CA PRO A 863 -35.55 21.88 -15.52
C PRO A 863 -34.75 20.66 -15.04
N ASP A 864 -34.83 19.54 -15.77
CA ASP A 864 -34.13 18.31 -15.40
C ASP A 864 -32.64 18.35 -15.71
N VAL A 865 -32.24 19.18 -16.68
CA VAL A 865 -30.86 19.38 -17.07
C VAL A 865 -30.53 20.86 -16.92
N GLU A 866 -29.40 21.17 -16.30
CA GLU A 866 -28.82 22.52 -16.30
C GLU A 866 -27.42 22.48 -16.87
N VAL A 867 -27.16 23.33 -17.86
CA VAL A 867 -25.83 23.52 -18.44
C VAL A 867 -25.24 24.83 -17.96
N LEU A 868 -24.07 24.74 -17.32
CA LEU A 868 -23.24 25.85 -16.90
C LEU A 868 -22.24 26.15 -18.03
N PHE A 869 -22.41 27.29 -18.70
CA PHE A 869 -21.62 27.64 -19.87
C PHE A 869 -20.38 28.47 -19.50
N GLU A 870 -19.27 28.15 -20.18
CA GLU A 870 -18.03 28.91 -20.13
C GLU A 870 -17.42 29.01 -18.71
N SER A 871 -17.39 27.89 -17.99
CA SER A 871 -16.61 27.75 -16.75
C SER A 871 -15.16 28.17 -16.99
N GLY A 872 -14.67 29.09 -16.14
CA GLY A 872 -13.38 29.78 -16.31
C GLY A 872 -13.51 31.24 -16.79
N ASN A 873 -14.66 31.62 -17.36
CA ASN A 873 -14.98 32.97 -17.81
C ASN A 873 -15.70 33.79 -16.72
N SER A 874 -15.01 33.99 -15.60
CA SER A 874 -15.56 34.68 -14.42
C SER A 874 -14.74 35.91 -14.03
N ALA A 875 -15.12 36.58 -12.94
CA ALA A 875 -14.34 37.68 -12.36
C ALA A 875 -12.92 37.24 -11.92
N VAL A 876 -12.75 35.95 -11.59
CA VAL A 876 -11.44 35.31 -11.37
C VAL A 876 -11.18 34.41 -12.58
N PRO A 877 -10.27 34.80 -13.49
CA PRO A 877 -9.95 33.99 -14.67
C PRO A 877 -9.51 32.57 -14.28
N GLU A 878 -9.92 31.58 -15.08
CA GLU A 878 -9.63 30.14 -14.90
C GLU A 878 -10.28 29.45 -13.69
N ALA A 879 -10.87 30.19 -12.75
CA ALA A 879 -11.59 29.60 -11.64
C ALA A 879 -12.80 28.78 -12.12
N ALA A 880 -13.14 27.72 -11.38
CA ALA A 880 -14.28 26.83 -11.68
C ALA A 880 -15.64 27.50 -11.42
N ALA A 881 -15.91 28.55 -12.21
CA ALA A 881 -17.14 29.33 -12.22
C ALA A 881 -17.56 29.63 -13.67
N ALA A 882 -18.78 29.24 -14.01
CA ALA A 882 -19.44 29.54 -15.27
C ALA A 882 -19.85 31.01 -15.37
N ALA A 883 -19.99 31.48 -16.60
CA ALA A 883 -20.40 32.85 -16.86
C ALA A 883 -21.93 32.99 -16.88
N GLN A 884 -22.64 31.94 -17.27
CA GLN A 884 -24.10 31.87 -17.29
C GLN A 884 -24.58 30.40 -17.22
N SER A 885 -25.83 30.19 -16.82
CA SER A 885 -26.48 28.88 -16.89
C SER A 885 -27.78 28.92 -17.68
N GLN A 886 -28.19 27.77 -18.21
CA GLN A 886 -29.47 27.58 -18.88
C GLN A 886 -30.02 26.19 -18.54
N GLY A 887 -31.31 26.11 -18.22
CA GLY A 887 -32.00 24.85 -17.98
C GLY A 887 -32.73 24.32 -19.21
N TYR A 888 -32.82 23.00 -19.31
CA TYR A 888 -33.48 22.23 -20.35
C TYR A 888 -34.29 21.07 -19.75
N ALA A 889 -35.41 20.71 -20.37
CA ALA A 889 -36.26 19.62 -19.90
C ALA A 889 -35.67 18.22 -20.18
N THR A 890 -34.81 18.10 -21.19
CA THR A 890 -34.29 16.82 -21.68
C THR A 890 -32.84 16.96 -22.13
N TRP A 891 -32.11 15.85 -22.17
CA TRP A 891 -30.82 15.76 -22.86
C TRP A 891 -30.90 14.76 -24.03
N PRO A 892 -30.44 15.14 -25.24
CA PRO A 892 -30.17 16.51 -25.68
C PRO A 892 -31.43 17.41 -25.57
N PRO A 893 -31.28 18.75 -25.56
CA PRO A 893 -32.42 19.66 -25.56
C PRO A 893 -33.33 19.47 -26.78
N SER A 894 -34.64 19.54 -26.59
CA SER A 894 -35.61 19.40 -27.69
C SER A 894 -35.60 20.61 -28.62
N GLU A 895 -35.09 21.75 -28.14
CA GLU A 895 -34.89 22.97 -28.89
C GLU A 895 -33.68 22.91 -29.83
N ALA A 896 -32.77 21.95 -29.62
CA ALA A 896 -31.60 21.78 -30.47
C ALA A 896 -32.00 21.11 -31.79
N ARG A 897 -31.80 21.80 -32.91
CA ARG A 897 -31.95 21.20 -34.25
C ARG A 897 -30.68 20.47 -34.67
N THR A 898 -30.85 19.46 -35.49
CA THR A 898 -29.75 18.79 -36.18
C THR A 898 -29.20 19.68 -37.31
N SER A 899 -27.91 19.99 -37.27
CA SER A 899 -27.21 20.71 -38.33
C SER A 899 -26.21 19.79 -39.03
N ALA A 900 -26.50 19.38 -40.26
CA ALA A 900 -25.61 18.55 -41.08
C ALA A 900 -24.65 19.41 -41.90
N LEU A 901 -23.36 19.09 -41.83
CA LEU A 901 -22.26 19.77 -42.51
C LEU A 901 -21.40 18.74 -43.26
N TYR A 902 -21.38 18.81 -44.58
CA TYR A 902 -20.59 17.98 -45.47
C TYR A 902 -19.15 18.48 -45.59
N LEU A 903 -18.22 17.53 -45.66
CA LEU A 903 -16.79 17.80 -45.85
C LEU A 903 -16.54 18.03 -47.35
N ALA A 904 -16.33 19.28 -47.75
CA ALA A 904 -16.18 19.65 -49.15
C ALA A 904 -14.72 19.53 -49.65
N PRO A 905 -14.52 19.32 -50.98
CA PRO A 905 -13.18 19.22 -51.58
C PRO A 905 -12.30 20.47 -51.41
N ASP A 906 -12.90 21.65 -51.29
CA ASP A 906 -12.19 22.92 -51.10
C ASP A 906 -11.76 23.19 -49.65
N GLY A 907 -12.01 22.24 -48.74
CA GLY A 907 -11.72 22.39 -47.31
C GLY A 907 -12.80 23.12 -46.52
N SER A 908 -13.98 23.38 -47.11
CA SER A 908 -15.11 23.96 -46.38
C SER A 908 -16.01 22.90 -45.71
N LEU A 909 -16.73 23.31 -44.67
CA LEU A 909 -17.89 22.58 -44.13
C LEU A 909 -19.17 23.21 -44.69
N GLY A 910 -19.85 22.52 -45.61
CA GLY A 910 -21.02 23.03 -46.33
C GLY A 910 -22.32 22.32 -45.97
N SER A 911 -23.48 22.96 -46.15
CA SER A 911 -24.80 22.35 -45.86
C SER A 911 -25.28 21.38 -46.96
N VAL A 912 -24.56 21.27 -48.07
CA VAL A 912 -24.95 20.47 -49.24
C VAL A 912 -23.81 19.56 -49.66
N ASN A 913 -24.13 18.33 -50.05
CA ASN A 913 -23.17 17.41 -50.64
C ASN A 913 -22.64 17.96 -51.99
N SER A 914 -21.32 18.02 -52.14
CA SER A 914 -20.68 18.37 -53.42
C SER A 914 -20.96 17.30 -54.47
N ALA A 915 -21.35 17.69 -55.68
CA ALA A 915 -21.47 16.76 -56.80
C ALA A 915 -20.10 16.20 -57.27
N ASN A 916 -19.02 16.94 -57.01
CA ASN A 916 -17.66 16.52 -57.38
C ASN A 916 -17.10 15.55 -56.33
N ALA A 917 -16.81 14.33 -56.76
CA ALA A 917 -16.10 13.35 -55.95
C ALA A 917 -14.61 13.73 -55.82
N ALA A 918 -14.11 13.78 -54.59
CA ALA A 918 -12.72 14.00 -54.24
C ALA A 918 -12.35 13.18 -53.00
N LEU A 919 -11.10 13.27 -52.57
CA LEU A 919 -10.65 12.69 -51.31
C LEU A 919 -9.65 13.63 -50.62
N ALA A 920 -9.66 13.59 -49.29
CA ALA A 920 -8.56 14.10 -48.47
C ALA A 920 -7.70 12.92 -48.00
N ARG A 921 -6.38 13.14 -47.89
CA ARG A 921 -5.43 12.12 -47.43
C ARG A 921 -4.55 12.63 -46.29
N PHE A 922 -4.35 11.78 -45.29
CA PHE A 922 -3.35 12.00 -44.25
C PHE A 922 -2.70 10.67 -43.82
N ARG A 923 -1.58 10.75 -43.08
CA ARG A 923 -0.87 9.60 -42.52
C ARG A 923 -0.88 9.68 -41.00
N THR A 924 -1.34 8.61 -40.34
CA THR A 924 -1.37 8.54 -38.88
C THR A 924 0.04 8.42 -38.31
N ASN A 925 0.22 8.92 -37.09
CA ASN A 925 1.47 8.83 -36.34
C ASN A 925 1.28 8.09 -35.01
N PRO A 926 1.51 6.77 -34.95
CA PRO A 926 1.32 5.97 -33.75
C PRO A 926 2.12 6.44 -32.52
N SER A 927 3.19 7.24 -32.69
CA SER A 927 3.93 7.77 -31.56
C SER A 927 3.11 8.75 -30.72
N LEU A 928 2.08 9.40 -31.30
CA LEU A 928 1.20 10.33 -30.59
C LEU A 928 0.20 9.61 -29.68
N ALA A 929 -0.07 8.32 -29.91
CA ALA A 929 -1.04 7.57 -29.13
C ALA A 929 -0.71 7.61 -27.62
N GLY A 930 0.57 7.57 -27.26
CA GLY A 930 1.02 7.63 -25.87
C GLY A 930 1.04 9.03 -25.24
N GLU A 931 0.78 10.09 -26.02
CA GLU A 931 0.85 11.48 -25.57
C GLU A 931 -0.52 11.97 -25.09
N ALA A 932 -0.53 12.78 -24.02
CA ALA A 932 -1.74 13.40 -23.46
C ALA A 932 -1.43 14.85 -23.06
N LEU A 933 -2.47 15.69 -23.02
CA LEU A 933 -2.35 17.02 -22.41
C LEU A 933 -2.19 16.88 -20.88
N ASN A 934 -1.47 17.82 -20.28
CA ASN A 934 -1.31 17.95 -18.83
C ASN A 934 -1.93 19.25 -18.33
N ILE A 935 -2.33 19.27 -17.06
CA ILE A 935 -2.81 20.47 -16.36
C ILE A 935 -1.81 20.82 -15.27
N GLU A 936 -1.40 22.08 -15.21
CA GLU A 936 -0.59 22.66 -14.15
C GLU A 936 -1.45 23.58 -13.27
N GLY A 937 -1.42 23.36 -11.94
CA GLY A 937 -2.07 24.23 -10.95
C GLY A 937 -3.05 23.54 -9.99
N SER A 938 -3.76 24.34 -9.19
CA SER A 938 -4.83 23.91 -8.27
C SER A 938 -6.13 23.67 -9.04
N ASP A 939 -6.66 22.46 -8.93
CA ASP A 939 -7.83 21.91 -9.66
C ASP A 939 -9.10 22.78 -9.59
N LEU A 940 -9.25 23.76 -8.68
CA LEU A 940 -10.44 24.64 -8.63
C LEU A 940 -10.19 26.12 -8.95
N THR A 941 -8.94 26.58 -8.88
CA THR A 941 -8.60 28.03 -8.95
C THR A 941 -7.72 28.40 -10.13
N THR A 942 -7.09 27.42 -10.78
CA THR A 942 -6.22 27.60 -11.96
C THR A 942 -6.42 26.41 -12.90
N ASN A 943 -6.24 26.57 -14.20
CA ASN A 943 -6.39 25.46 -15.16
C ASN A 943 -5.47 25.61 -16.37
N THR A 944 -4.18 25.83 -16.12
CA THR A 944 -3.21 25.99 -17.20
C THR A 944 -2.95 24.65 -17.87
N MET A 945 -3.43 24.48 -19.09
CA MET A 945 -3.14 23.28 -19.89
C MET A 945 -1.83 23.42 -20.64
N SER A 946 -1.14 22.29 -20.83
CA SER A 946 0.01 22.21 -21.75
C SER A 946 -0.37 22.66 -23.17
N LYS A 947 0.59 23.19 -23.92
CA LYS A 947 0.36 23.65 -25.30
C LYS A 947 -0.30 22.55 -26.16
N TRP A 948 -1.41 22.90 -26.79
CA TRP A 948 -2.11 22.06 -27.76
C TRP A 948 -1.49 22.21 -29.16
N PRO A 949 -0.81 21.17 -29.69
CA PRO A 949 0.05 21.29 -30.87
C PRO A 949 -0.74 21.38 -32.19
N GLN A 950 -0.25 22.20 -33.12
CA GLN A 950 -0.83 22.33 -34.47
C GLN A 950 -0.58 21.04 -35.29
N PRO A 951 -1.58 20.54 -36.03
CA PRO A 951 -1.34 19.47 -36.99
C PRO A 951 -0.44 19.97 -38.12
N THR A 952 0.48 19.12 -38.57
CA THR A 952 1.37 19.42 -39.71
C THR A 952 0.79 18.91 -41.02
N THR A 953 1.14 19.55 -42.14
CA THR A 953 0.71 19.12 -43.48
C THR A 953 0.96 17.62 -43.69
N GLY A 954 -0.09 16.88 -44.08
CA GLY A 954 -0.04 15.44 -44.32
C GLY A 954 -0.25 14.56 -43.07
N SER A 955 -0.25 15.11 -41.87
CA SER A 955 -0.55 14.37 -40.61
C SER A 955 -2.03 14.36 -40.22
N ALA A 956 -2.82 15.28 -40.79
CA ALA A 956 -4.25 15.43 -40.55
C ALA A 956 -4.96 15.99 -41.79
N ALA A 957 -6.28 15.92 -41.80
CA ALA A 957 -7.16 16.64 -42.73
C ALA A 957 -8.11 17.56 -41.94
N SER A 958 -8.46 18.73 -42.49
CA SER A 958 -9.20 19.78 -41.79
C SER A 958 -10.25 20.43 -42.69
N TRP A 959 -11.40 20.77 -42.10
CA TRP A 959 -12.47 21.51 -42.77
C TRP A 959 -12.99 22.64 -41.89
N ILE A 960 -13.34 23.76 -42.50
CA ILE A 960 -13.76 24.98 -41.80
C ILE A 960 -15.12 25.44 -42.31
N GLY A 961 -16.03 25.73 -41.39
CA GLY A 961 -17.35 26.26 -41.69
C GLY A 961 -17.37 27.75 -41.99
N GLU A 962 -18.51 28.19 -42.52
CA GLU A 962 -18.83 29.60 -42.59
C GLU A 962 -18.95 30.22 -41.20
N PRO A 963 -18.74 31.54 -41.07
CA PRO A 963 -18.98 32.25 -39.81
C PRO A 963 -20.43 32.05 -39.37
N ALA A 964 -20.63 31.79 -38.08
CA ALA A 964 -21.96 31.66 -37.50
C ALA A 964 -22.76 32.96 -37.76
N PRO A 965 -23.98 32.86 -38.33
CA PRO A 965 -24.75 34.03 -38.75
C PRO A 965 -25.40 34.78 -37.57
N THR A 966 -25.65 34.09 -36.46
CA THR A 966 -26.14 34.65 -35.20
C THR A 966 -25.42 33.94 -34.04
N ASN A 967 -25.67 34.38 -32.80
CA ASN A 967 -25.23 33.62 -31.63
C ASN A 967 -25.98 32.29 -31.57
N GLN A 968 -25.24 31.20 -31.38
CA GLN A 968 -25.76 29.84 -31.30
C GLN A 968 -25.18 29.13 -30.06
N ALA A 969 -25.76 28.01 -29.69
CA ALA A 969 -25.16 27.08 -28.73
C ALA A 969 -25.14 25.66 -29.29
N LEU A 970 -24.02 24.95 -29.10
CA LEU A 970 -23.92 23.51 -29.32
C LEU A 970 -24.25 22.81 -28.00
N VAL A 971 -25.35 22.07 -27.95
CA VAL A 971 -25.80 21.39 -26.73
C VAL A 971 -26.26 19.97 -27.05
N GLY A 972 -25.45 18.99 -26.70
CA GLY A 972 -25.65 17.57 -27.03
C GLY A 972 -24.37 16.90 -27.56
N SER A 973 -24.49 15.66 -28.04
CA SER A 973 -23.39 14.93 -28.69
C SER A 973 -23.43 15.09 -30.21
N GLY A 974 -22.26 15.09 -30.85
CA GLY A 974 -22.11 15.20 -32.31
C GLY A 974 -21.75 13.85 -32.94
N ILE A 975 -21.99 13.71 -34.24
CA ILE A 975 -21.56 12.51 -34.99
C ILE A 975 -20.84 12.95 -36.25
N VAL A 976 -19.65 12.41 -36.49
CA VAL A 976 -18.92 12.53 -37.75
C VAL A 976 -19.04 11.21 -38.50
N GLN A 977 -19.81 11.19 -39.57
CA GLN A 977 -19.97 10.05 -40.45
C GLN A 977 -18.95 10.13 -41.59
N LEU A 978 -17.98 9.22 -41.60
CA LEU A 978 -16.92 9.22 -42.58
C LEU A 978 -17.11 8.10 -43.61
N TRP A 979 -16.77 8.38 -44.85
CA TRP A 979 -16.35 7.36 -45.81
C TRP A 979 -14.83 7.29 -45.76
N VAL A 980 -14.27 6.16 -45.32
CA VAL A 980 -12.83 6.00 -45.14
C VAL A 980 -12.28 4.82 -45.92
N LYS A 981 -11.02 4.96 -46.31
CA LYS A 981 -10.18 3.91 -46.88
C LYS A 981 -8.78 4.04 -46.31
N ALA A 982 -8.27 2.98 -45.71
CA ALA A 982 -6.93 2.86 -45.14
C ALA A 982 -6.12 1.75 -45.82
N ASP A 983 -4.80 1.92 -45.87
CA ASP A 983 -3.86 0.96 -46.47
C ASP A 983 -3.52 -0.24 -45.57
N THR A 984 -3.83 -0.16 -44.27
CA THR A 984 -3.67 -1.23 -43.29
C THR A 984 -5.01 -1.88 -42.94
N PRO A 985 -5.02 -3.09 -42.33
CA PRO A 985 -6.24 -3.75 -41.84
C PRO A 985 -6.93 -3.05 -40.68
N ASP A 986 -6.27 -2.08 -40.05
CA ASP A 986 -6.84 -1.29 -38.97
C ASP A 986 -6.11 0.04 -38.83
N ALA A 987 -6.82 1.05 -38.36
CA ALA A 987 -6.34 2.39 -38.07
C ALA A 987 -7.21 3.04 -36.99
N ASP A 988 -6.57 3.79 -36.10
CA ASP A 988 -7.24 4.57 -35.07
C ASP A 988 -7.40 6.01 -35.56
N LEU A 989 -8.64 6.49 -35.57
CA LEU A 989 -9.02 7.82 -36.03
C LEU A 989 -9.49 8.69 -34.88
N GLN A 990 -9.09 9.96 -34.89
CA GLN A 990 -9.63 10.98 -34.02
C GLN A 990 -10.31 12.08 -34.85
N ALA A 991 -11.50 12.48 -34.41
CA ALA A 991 -12.14 13.71 -34.82
C ALA A 991 -12.03 14.76 -33.71
N SER A 992 -11.58 15.96 -34.06
CA SER A 992 -11.49 17.09 -33.14
C SER A 992 -12.31 18.26 -33.67
N LEU A 993 -13.27 18.71 -32.86
CA LEU A 993 -14.09 19.88 -33.11
C LEU A 993 -13.52 21.07 -32.34
N SER A 994 -13.25 22.17 -33.04
CA SER A 994 -12.80 23.44 -32.46
C SER A 994 -13.60 24.62 -33.02
N MET A 995 -13.52 25.76 -32.33
CA MET A 995 -14.03 27.04 -32.79
C MET A 995 -12.90 28.03 -33.02
N ILE A 996 -13.03 28.87 -34.05
CA ILE A 996 -12.12 29.95 -34.39
C ILE A 996 -12.88 31.26 -34.24
N ASP A 997 -12.46 32.09 -33.28
CA ASP A 997 -13.07 33.39 -33.04
C ASP A 997 -12.64 34.45 -34.07
N SER A 998 -13.26 35.62 -34.00
CA SER A 998 -12.96 36.74 -34.91
C SER A 998 -11.56 37.35 -34.70
N ALA A 999 -10.88 37.02 -33.59
CA ALA A 999 -9.49 37.41 -33.32
C ALA A 999 -8.48 36.36 -33.83
N GLY A 1000 -8.94 35.28 -34.46
CA GLY A 1000 -8.08 34.20 -34.96
C GLY A 1000 -7.57 33.28 -33.86
N LYS A 1001 -8.25 33.21 -32.72
CA LYS A 1001 -7.95 32.23 -31.66
C LYS A 1001 -8.78 30.97 -31.87
N GLU A 1002 -8.12 29.83 -31.77
CA GLU A 1002 -8.73 28.51 -31.91
C GLU A 1002 -8.86 27.86 -30.53
N THR A 1003 -10.07 27.48 -30.14
CA THR A 1003 -10.36 26.76 -28.88
C THR A 1003 -10.98 25.41 -29.18
N GLN A 1004 -10.48 24.35 -28.55
CA GLN A 1004 -11.04 23.01 -28.69
C GLN A 1004 -12.39 22.91 -27.96
N ILE A 1005 -13.39 22.32 -28.62
CA ILE A 1005 -14.71 22.08 -28.05
C ILE A 1005 -14.80 20.65 -27.51
N GLN A 1006 -14.57 19.69 -28.40
CA GLN A 1006 -14.75 18.27 -28.10
C GLN A 1006 -13.98 17.39 -29.07
N VAL A 1007 -13.73 16.15 -28.67
CA VAL A 1007 -13.12 15.11 -29.49
C VAL A 1007 -13.94 13.82 -29.50
N GLY A 1008 -13.63 12.95 -30.46
CA GLY A 1008 -14.18 11.61 -30.57
C GLY A 1008 -13.18 10.69 -31.24
N TRP A 1009 -13.27 9.39 -30.94
CA TRP A 1009 -12.34 8.39 -31.48
C TRP A 1009 -13.08 7.22 -32.11
N ARG A 1010 -12.39 6.54 -33.03
CA ARG A 1010 -12.87 5.29 -33.61
C ARG A 1010 -11.75 4.44 -34.14
N ARG A 1011 -11.73 3.16 -33.76
CA ARG A 1011 -10.96 2.11 -34.41
C ARG A 1011 -11.77 1.57 -35.59
N ILE A 1012 -11.22 1.61 -36.80
CA ILE A 1012 -11.99 1.24 -38.00
C ILE A 1012 -12.37 -0.26 -38.03
N SER A 1013 -11.58 -1.13 -37.41
CA SER A 1013 -11.87 -2.58 -37.35
C SER A 1013 -12.97 -2.96 -36.35
N ASP A 1014 -13.26 -2.12 -35.36
CA ASP A 1014 -14.25 -2.37 -34.29
C ASP A 1014 -15.68 -1.96 -34.68
N ALA A 1015 -15.93 -1.68 -35.95
CA ALA A 1015 -17.27 -1.51 -36.47
C ALA A 1015 -18.00 -2.87 -36.45
N ARG A 1016 -18.72 -3.14 -35.35
CA ARG A 1016 -19.40 -4.41 -35.02
C ARG A 1016 -20.21 -5.05 -36.16
N ASP A 1017 -20.60 -4.28 -37.17
CA ASP A 1017 -21.48 -4.72 -38.26
C ASP A 1017 -20.78 -4.94 -39.61
N GLN A 1018 -19.51 -4.54 -39.78
CA GLN A 1018 -18.75 -4.72 -41.03
C GLN A 1018 -17.27 -5.02 -40.77
N ARG A 1019 -16.79 -6.16 -41.30
CA ARG A 1019 -15.37 -6.46 -41.33
C ARG A 1019 -14.69 -5.48 -42.30
N TYR A 1020 -13.92 -4.54 -41.76
CA TYR A 1020 -13.15 -3.61 -42.58
C TYR A 1020 -12.16 -4.37 -43.47
N GLU A 1021 -12.18 -4.10 -44.79
CA GLU A 1021 -11.22 -4.65 -45.75
C GLU A 1021 -10.26 -3.53 -46.22
N PRO A 1022 -8.93 -3.71 -46.06
CA PRO A 1022 -7.95 -2.75 -46.52
C PRO A 1022 -8.19 -2.30 -47.96
N GLY A 1023 -8.13 -0.99 -48.20
CA GLY A 1023 -8.26 -0.44 -49.54
C GLY A 1023 -9.70 -0.37 -50.08
N THR A 1024 -10.72 -0.71 -49.29
CA THR A 1024 -12.13 -0.55 -49.64
C THR A 1024 -12.74 0.66 -48.92
N TRP A 1025 -13.73 1.29 -49.54
CA TRP A 1025 -14.49 2.37 -48.91
C TRP A 1025 -15.47 1.80 -47.89
N THR A 1026 -15.31 2.20 -46.63
CA THR A 1026 -16.15 1.77 -45.50
C THR A 1026 -16.74 2.98 -44.79
N GLN A 1027 -17.99 2.87 -44.35
CA GLN A 1027 -18.61 3.90 -43.53
C GLN A 1027 -18.22 3.73 -42.06
N VAL A 1028 -17.68 4.77 -41.46
CA VAL A 1028 -17.20 4.75 -40.07
C VAL A 1028 -17.76 5.96 -39.32
N PRO A 1029 -18.65 5.76 -38.32
CA PRO A 1029 -19.11 6.82 -37.45
C PRO A 1029 -18.10 7.09 -36.33
N ILE A 1030 -17.86 8.37 -36.04
CA ILE A 1030 -17.13 8.84 -34.86
C ILE A 1030 -18.09 9.71 -34.04
N VAL A 1031 -18.37 9.31 -32.79
CA VAL A 1031 -19.17 10.11 -31.87
C VAL A 1031 -18.26 11.15 -31.23
N LEU A 1032 -18.60 12.43 -31.39
CA LEU A 1032 -18.05 13.51 -30.57
C LEU A 1032 -18.80 13.51 -29.25
N GLY A 1033 -18.07 13.52 -28.13
CA GLY A 1033 -18.68 13.50 -26.79
C GLY A 1033 -19.71 14.62 -26.57
N PRO A 1034 -20.48 14.57 -25.48
CA PRO A 1034 -21.44 15.61 -25.17
C PRO A 1034 -20.74 16.95 -24.98
N MET A 1035 -21.38 18.03 -25.42
CA MET A 1035 -20.83 19.38 -25.32
C MET A 1035 -21.92 20.41 -24.97
N GLY A 1036 -21.49 21.48 -24.32
CA GLY A 1036 -22.28 22.68 -24.04
C GLY A 1036 -21.42 23.91 -24.33
N GLN A 1037 -21.47 24.41 -25.57
CA GLN A 1037 -20.58 25.46 -26.04
C GLN A 1037 -21.35 26.61 -26.68
N ILE A 1038 -21.03 27.85 -26.29
CA ILE A 1038 -21.54 29.06 -26.96
C ILE A 1038 -20.71 29.32 -28.22
N ILE A 1039 -21.38 29.48 -29.37
CA ILE A 1039 -20.79 29.88 -30.65
C ILE A 1039 -21.29 31.30 -30.95
N ARG A 1040 -20.42 32.30 -30.79
CA ARG A 1040 -20.80 33.70 -31.03
C ARG A 1040 -20.88 33.99 -32.53
N GLU A 1041 -21.71 34.96 -32.90
CA GLU A 1041 -21.77 35.47 -34.29
C GLU A 1041 -20.36 35.76 -34.84
N GLY A 1042 -20.10 35.34 -36.07
CA GLY A 1042 -18.80 35.46 -36.72
C GLY A 1042 -17.78 34.36 -36.39
N THR A 1043 -18.04 33.52 -35.39
CA THR A 1043 -17.19 32.37 -35.03
C THR A 1043 -17.30 31.28 -36.09
N ARG A 1044 -16.19 30.66 -36.49
CA ARG A 1044 -16.17 29.52 -37.42
C ARG A 1044 -15.96 28.21 -36.66
N LEU A 1045 -16.59 27.14 -37.11
CA LEU A 1045 -16.29 25.78 -36.63
C LEU A 1045 -15.22 25.14 -37.50
N ARG A 1046 -14.33 24.36 -36.89
CA ARG A 1046 -13.33 23.55 -37.58
C ARG A 1046 -13.44 22.10 -37.13
N LEU A 1047 -13.46 21.19 -38.11
CA LEU A 1047 -13.31 19.76 -37.90
C LEU A 1047 -11.92 19.34 -38.37
N THR A 1048 -11.15 18.69 -37.50
CA THR A 1048 -9.86 18.07 -37.86
C THR A 1048 -9.94 16.57 -37.67
N LEU A 1049 -9.49 15.80 -38.66
CA LEU A 1049 -9.32 14.36 -38.60
C LEU A 1049 -7.83 14.02 -38.56
N GLY A 1050 -7.42 13.21 -37.59
CA GLY A 1050 -6.01 12.92 -37.37
C GLY A 1050 -5.79 11.67 -36.53
N THR A 1051 -4.61 11.63 -35.90
CA THR A 1051 -4.23 10.52 -35.02
C THR A 1051 -4.78 10.75 -33.61
N ALA A 1052 -5.17 9.67 -32.93
CA ALA A 1052 -5.54 9.72 -31.52
C ALA A 1052 -4.33 10.03 -30.63
N GLY A 1053 -4.50 10.94 -29.68
CA GLY A 1053 -3.44 11.40 -28.76
C GLY A 1053 -3.44 12.92 -28.60
N ASP A 1054 -2.55 13.45 -27.74
CA ASP A 1054 -2.09 14.85 -27.60
C ASP A 1054 -3.13 16.00 -27.56
N THR A 1055 -4.40 15.64 -27.40
CA THR A 1055 -5.55 16.55 -27.54
C THR A 1055 -6.55 16.45 -26.40
N GLN A 1056 -6.34 15.53 -25.45
CA GLN A 1056 -7.15 15.36 -24.25
C GLN A 1056 -6.25 15.21 -23.04
N VAL A 1057 -6.73 15.65 -21.88
CA VAL A 1057 -5.95 15.61 -20.64
C VAL A 1057 -5.89 14.17 -20.12
N GLN A 1058 -4.74 13.66 -19.70
CA GLN A 1058 -4.60 12.32 -19.09
C GLN A 1058 -5.08 11.11 -19.92
N TRP A 1059 -5.63 11.29 -21.12
CA TRP A 1059 -6.03 10.21 -22.04
C TRP A 1059 -4.91 9.95 -23.03
N SER A 1060 -4.41 8.73 -22.98
CA SER A 1060 -3.49 8.17 -23.95
C SER A 1060 -4.03 6.82 -24.40
N PHE A 1061 -3.51 6.28 -25.48
CA PHE A 1061 -3.97 5.07 -26.12
C PHE A 1061 -2.80 4.13 -26.43
N TYR A 1062 -3.07 2.83 -26.41
CA TYR A 1062 -2.15 1.88 -27.00
C TYR A 1062 -2.09 2.09 -28.52
N PRO A 1063 -0.88 2.15 -29.12
CA PRO A 1063 -0.75 2.34 -30.56
C PRO A 1063 -1.40 1.16 -31.30
N PRO A 1064 -1.95 1.40 -32.51
CA PRO A 1064 -2.57 0.34 -33.30
C PRO A 1064 -1.54 -0.75 -33.65
N PRO A 1065 -1.92 -2.03 -33.65
CA PRO A 1065 -0.99 -3.15 -33.85
C PRO A 1065 -0.29 -3.12 -35.22
N ASN A 1066 -0.89 -2.48 -36.23
CA ASN A 1066 -0.36 -2.39 -37.59
C ASN A 1066 0.55 -1.16 -37.83
N GLY A 1067 0.77 -0.32 -36.82
CA GLY A 1067 1.57 0.89 -36.95
C GLY A 1067 0.90 2.01 -37.75
N ALA A 1068 1.69 2.81 -38.45
CA ALA A 1068 1.22 4.00 -39.18
C ALA A 1068 0.43 3.61 -40.44
N SER A 1069 -0.71 4.27 -40.66
CA SER A 1069 -1.59 4.04 -41.81
C SER A 1069 -1.81 5.32 -42.61
N THR A 1070 -1.89 5.20 -43.92
CA THR A 1070 -2.39 6.25 -44.80
C THR A 1070 -3.91 6.11 -44.94
N VAL A 1071 -4.61 7.13 -44.47
CA VAL A 1071 -6.08 7.21 -44.45
C VAL A 1071 -6.54 8.18 -45.53
N GLN A 1072 -7.53 7.75 -46.30
CA GLN A 1072 -8.26 8.51 -47.30
C GLN A 1072 -9.69 8.73 -46.82
N VAL A 1073 -10.19 9.95 -46.96
CA VAL A 1073 -11.55 10.35 -46.56
C VAL A 1073 -12.30 10.81 -47.80
N GLY A 1074 -13.45 10.20 -48.06
CA GLY A 1074 -14.31 10.52 -49.20
C GLY A 1074 -15.00 11.87 -49.05
N GLN A 1075 -15.03 12.65 -50.13
CA GLN A 1075 -15.63 13.98 -50.18
C GLN A 1075 -16.50 14.08 -51.43
N GLY A 1076 -17.77 14.46 -51.28
CA GLY A 1076 -18.66 14.62 -52.43
C GLY A 1076 -19.04 13.31 -53.13
N GLY A 1077 -19.83 13.43 -54.20
CA GLY A 1077 -20.28 12.32 -55.03
C GLY A 1077 -21.03 11.24 -54.23
N ASP A 1078 -20.69 9.97 -54.51
CA ASP A 1078 -21.30 8.78 -53.88
C ASP A 1078 -20.66 8.39 -52.54
N SER A 1079 -19.60 9.09 -52.11
CA SER A 1079 -18.92 8.84 -50.83
C SER A 1079 -18.83 10.10 -49.95
N PRO A 1080 -19.97 10.76 -49.64
CA PRO A 1080 -19.95 12.01 -48.92
C PRO A 1080 -19.75 11.80 -47.42
N SER A 1081 -18.61 12.25 -46.88
CA SER A 1081 -18.42 12.37 -45.44
C SER A 1081 -19.10 13.62 -44.90
N TRP A 1082 -19.70 13.54 -43.72
CA TRP A 1082 -20.45 14.64 -43.09
C TRP A 1082 -20.38 14.57 -41.57
N MET A 1083 -20.71 15.69 -40.93
CA MET A 1083 -20.86 15.81 -39.48
C MET A 1083 -22.24 16.36 -39.14
N VAL A 1084 -22.85 15.86 -38.08
CA VAL A 1084 -24.07 16.40 -37.48
C VAL A 1084 -23.76 16.96 -36.10
N LEU A 1085 -24.22 18.18 -35.85
CA LEU A 1085 -24.14 18.85 -34.55
C LEU A 1085 -25.54 19.25 -34.06
N PRO A 1086 -25.79 19.20 -32.73
CA PRO A 1086 -27.00 19.72 -32.12
C PRO A 1086 -26.86 21.23 -31.86
N VAL A 1087 -27.63 22.04 -32.59
CA VAL A 1087 -27.51 23.51 -32.60
C VAL A 1087 -28.79 24.15 -32.09
N ILE A 1088 -28.67 25.05 -31.12
CA ILE A 1088 -29.71 26.00 -30.71
C ILE A 1088 -29.39 27.34 -31.36
N ASP A 1089 -30.26 27.80 -32.25
CA ASP A 1089 -30.13 29.10 -32.91
C ASP A 1089 -30.56 30.26 -32.00
N ASP A 1090 -30.10 31.47 -32.33
CA ASP A 1090 -30.45 32.72 -31.65
C ASP A 1090 -30.28 32.66 -30.12
N PHE A 1091 -29.24 31.96 -29.69
CA PHE A 1091 -28.94 31.70 -28.29
C PHE A 1091 -28.59 33.02 -27.57
N LYS A 1092 -29.24 33.25 -26.43
CA LYS A 1092 -29.03 34.46 -25.64
C LYS A 1092 -27.71 34.39 -24.86
N VAL A 1093 -26.75 35.21 -25.29
CA VAL A 1093 -25.46 35.37 -24.61
C VAL A 1093 -25.49 36.60 -23.70
N ILE A 1094 -25.26 36.38 -22.41
CA ILE A 1094 -25.24 37.41 -21.36
C ILE A 1094 -23.80 37.78 -21.01
N ALA A 1095 -22.88 36.81 -21.07
CA ALA A 1095 -21.48 36.97 -20.74
C ALA A 1095 -20.63 37.56 -21.86
N LYS A 1096 -19.56 38.29 -21.49
CA LYS A 1096 -18.52 38.70 -22.44
C LYS A 1096 -17.78 37.49 -23.02
N ALA A 1097 -17.19 37.66 -24.19
CA ALA A 1097 -16.36 36.60 -24.78
C ALA A 1097 -15.18 36.24 -23.87
N PRO A 1098 -14.91 34.93 -23.63
CA PRO A 1098 -13.77 34.50 -22.83
C PRO A 1098 -12.46 34.83 -23.54
N ALA A 1099 -11.42 35.14 -22.77
CA ALA A 1099 -10.08 35.22 -23.30
C ALA A 1099 -9.56 33.82 -23.67
N CYS A 1100 -8.65 33.74 -24.65
CA CYS A 1100 -8.03 32.48 -25.04
C CYS A 1100 -7.29 31.83 -23.86
N GLY A 1101 -7.62 30.56 -23.58
CA GLY A 1101 -6.94 29.74 -22.56
C GLY A 1101 -7.56 29.81 -21.16
N VAL A 1102 -8.64 30.60 -20.95
CA VAL A 1102 -9.27 30.70 -19.62
C VAL A 1102 -10.38 29.67 -19.39
N LEU A 1103 -10.93 29.08 -20.46
CA LEU A 1103 -12.00 28.10 -20.34
C LEU A 1103 -11.47 26.77 -19.80
N ARG A 1104 -12.18 26.23 -18.82
CA ARG A 1104 -11.76 25.01 -18.14
C ARG A 1104 -11.86 23.79 -19.06
N GLY A 1105 -10.80 23.00 -19.10
CA GLY A 1105 -10.69 21.79 -19.91
C GLY A 1105 -10.62 22.01 -21.42
N GLN A 1106 -10.55 23.26 -21.89
CA GLN A 1106 -10.60 23.62 -23.31
C GLN A 1106 -9.32 24.36 -23.73
N PRO A 1107 -8.32 23.68 -24.30
CA PRO A 1107 -7.08 24.33 -24.73
C PRO A 1107 -7.35 25.32 -25.86
N CYS A 1108 -6.53 26.38 -25.88
CA CYS A 1108 -6.62 27.45 -26.87
C CYS A 1108 -5.25 27.83 -27.43
N ARG A 1109 -5.22 28.27 -28.69
CA ARG A 1109 -4.01 28.66 -29.43
C ARG A 1109 -4.33 29.68 -30.53
N ASP A 1110 -3.29 30.17 -31.20
CA ASP A 1110 -3.44 30.90 -32.47
C ASP A 1110 -3.84 29.93 -33.58
N TYR A 1111 -4.84 30.30 -34.39
CA TYR A 1111 -5.28 29.52 -35.53
C TYR A 1111 -4.20 29.49 -36.63
N GLU A 1112 -3.94 28.31 -37.17
CA GLU A 1112 -3.11 28.10 -38.36
C GLU A 1112 -3.89 27.29 -39.42
N PRO A 1113 -3.93 27.75 -40.69
CA PRO A 1113 -4.61 27.04 -41.76
C PRO A 1113 -3.89 25.73 -42.11
N LEU A 1114 -4.68 24.69 -42.38
CA LEU A 1114 -4.20 23.40 -42.87
C LEU A 1114 -4.82 23.12 -44.24
N VAL A 1115 -3.99 22.87 -45.24
CA VAL A 1115 -4.44 22.52 -46.59
C VAL A 1115 -4.55 20.99 -46.69
N ASN A 1116 -5.70 20.51 -47.16
CA ASN A 1116 -5.91 19.08 -47.39
C ASN A 1116 -5.14 18.62 -48.62
N ASN A 1117 -4.43 17.50 -48.50
CA ASN A 1117 -3.74 16.88 -49.63
C ASN A 1117 -4.75 16.06 -50.47
N ASP A 1118 -4.81 16.36 -51.76
CA ASP A 1118 -5.63 15.70 -52.79
C ASP A 1118 -4.93 14.49 -53.43
N GLY A 1119 -3.65 14.26 -53.11
CA GLY A 1119 -2.90 13.06 -53.49
C GLY A 1119 -2.02 13.19 -54.73
N ASN A 1120 -1.64 14.41 -55.14
CA ASN A 1120 -0.66 14.65 -56.22
C ASN A 1120 0.70 15.21 -55.74
N SER A 1121 0.99 15.22 -54.43
CA SER A 1121 2.27 15.65 -53.85
C SER A 1121 2.88 14.64 -52.89
#